data_AF-A0A3Q0CEP3-F1
#
_entry.id   AF-A0A3Q0CEP3-F1
#
_cell.length_a   1.000
_cell.length_b   1.000
_cell.length_c   1.000
_cell.angle_alpha   90.00
_cell.angle_beta   90.00
_cell.angle_gamma   90.00
#
_symmetry.space_group_name_H-M   'P 1'
#
loop_
_entity.id
_entity.type
_entity.pdbx_description
1 polymer ?
#
loop_
_entity_poly.entity_id
_entity_poly.type
_entity_poly.pdbx_seq_one_letter_code
_entity_poly.pdbx_strand_id
1 'polypeptide(L)'
;MPAPRAAVLLLLHLVLQPWQRARSQATPQVFDLLPSPSQRLNPGALQPVLTDPSLHEIYLISTFKLQSKSSATIFGLYSSSDNSKYFEFTVMGRLNKAILRYLKNDGKIHLVVFNNLQLADGRRHRVLLRLSNLQRGSGSIELYVDCAQVDSAHSLPRAFSGLTQNPGSIELRTFQRKPQDFLEELKLVVRGSLFQVASLQDCFLQQSEPLAATNTGDFNRQFLGQMTQLNQLLAEVKDLLRQQVKETSFLRNTIAECQACGPLSFQSPTPNTLVPIAPPAPPTRPTRRCDSSPCFRGVRCTDTRDGFQCGPCPDGYTGNGITCSDVDECKYHPCYPGVRCVNLAPGYRCDACPVGFTGPMVQGVGVNFAKTNKQVCTDVDECRHGNGACVLNSICINTLGSYRCGPCKPGYTGDQTRGCKTERNCRNPELNPCSVNAQCVEERQGDVTCVCGVGWAGDGYVCGKDIDIDSYPDEELPCSARNCKKDNCKYVPNSGQEDADGDGIGDACDEDADGDGILNEQDNCVLTHNIDQRNSDKDIFGDACDNCQTVLNNDQKDTDGDGTGDACDDDMDGDGIRNILDNCPRVPNRDQRDRDGDGVGDACDSCPDVSNPNQSDVDNDLVGDSCDTNQDSDGDGHQDSTDNCPTVINSAQLDTDKDGIGDECDDDDDNDGIPDLVPPGPDNCRLVPNPAQEDSNSDGVGDICEADFDQDQVIDRIDVCPENAEITLTDFRAYQTVVLDPEGDAQIDPNWVVLNQGMEIVQTMNSDPGLAVGYTAFNGVDFEGTFHVNTQTDDDYAGFIFGYQDSSSFYVVMWKQTEQTYWQATPFRAVAEPGIQLKAVKSKTGPGEHLRNSLWHTGDTSDQVRLLWKDSRNVGWKDKVSYRWFLQHRPQVGYIRVRFYEGSELVADSGVTIDTTMRGGRLGVFCFSQENIIWSNLKYRCNDTIPEDFQEFQTQSFDRLDN
;
A
#
# COMPACT_ATOMS: atom_id res chain seq x y z
N MET A 1 11.63 -105.07 8.30
CA MET A 1 10.98 -104.84 9.62
C MET A 1 11.49 -103.51 10.17
N PRO A 2 10.66 -102.68 10.83
CA PRO A 2 9.80 -101.76 10.08
C PRO A 2 9.87 -100.28 10.54
N ALA A 3 9.12 -99.41 9.85
CA ALA A 3 8.82 -98.01 10.21
C ALA A 3 7.57 -97.96 11.17
N PRO A 4 6.88 -96.82 11.54
CA PRO A 4 6.76 -95.53 10.82
C PRO A 4 6.58 -94.18 11.62
N ARG A 5 6.60 -93.08 10.85
CA ARG A 5 5.82 -91.79 10.86
C ARG A 5 5.06 -91.24 12.11
N ALA A 6 4.96 -89.90 12.12
CA ALA A 6 3.84 -89.01 12.54
C ALA A 6 3.63 -88.65 14.04
N ALA A 7 2.95 -87.54 14.45
CA ALA A 7 2.71 -86.19 13.87
C ALA A 7 1.91 -85.24 14.84
N VAL A 8 1.86 -83.92 14.54
CA VAL A 8 0.67 -83.01 14.57
C VAL A 8 0.09 -82.38 15.88
N LEU A 9 0.07 -81.02 15.92
CA LEU A 9 -0.92 -80.03 16.49
C LEU A 9 -1.35 -80.07 18.00
N LEU A 10 -2.04 -79.07 18.60
CA LEU A 10 -2.05 -77.56 18.60
C LEU A 10 -3.01 -77.06 19.74
N LEU A 11 -3.28 -75.74 19.85
CA LEU A 11 -4.40 -75.07 20.57
C LEU A 11 -4.35 -75.05 22.13
N LEU A 12 -4.81 -74.00 22.86
CA LEU A 12 -4.91 -72.54 22.60
C LEU A 12 -5.15 -71.75 23.92
N HIS A 13 -4.94 -70.41 23.87
CA HIS A 13 -5.48 -69.26 24.65
C HIS A 13 -6.57 -69.45 25.75
N LEU A 14 -6.76 -68.55 26.75
CA LEU A 14 -6.21 -67.24 27.18
C LEU A 14 -6.45 -67.11 28.73
N VAL A 15 -5.97 -66.13 29.52
CA VAL A 15 -6.51 -64.75 29.72
C VAL A 15 -5.69 -64.05 30.84
N LEU A 16 -5.49 -62.72 30.72
CA LEU A 16 -5.06 -61.70 31.72
C LEU A 16 -3.62 -61.69 32.32
N GLN A 17 -3.13 -60.44 32.40
CA GLN A 17 -1.90 -59.85 32.95
C GLN A 17 -2.34 -58.72 33.94
N PRO A 18 -1.48 -57.79 34.45
CA PRO A 18 0.00 -57.67 34.39
C PRO A 18 0.62 -57.98 35.79
N TRP A 19 1.74 -57.47 36.32
CA TRP A 19 2.67 -56.35 36.04
C TRP A 19 4.13 -56.71 36.45
N GLN A 20 5.01 -55.70 36.35
CA GLN A 20 6.39 -55.57 36.81
C GLN A 20 7.51 -56.36 36.10
N ARG A 21 8.26 -55.62 35.26
CA ARG A 21 9.67 -55.87 34.91
C ARG A 21 10.40 -54.52 34.79
N ALA A 22 11.58 -54.40 35.38
CA ALA A 22 12.47 -53.27 35.13
C ALA A 22 13.06 -53.37 33.72
N ARG A 23 13.23 -52.23 33.03
CA ARG A 23 14.01 -52.15 31.78
C ARG A 23 15.51 -52.21 32.11
N SER A 24 16.21 -53.21 31.60
CA SER A 24 17.67 -53.22 31.54
C SER A 24 18.15 -52.32 30.40
N GLN A 25 19.08 -51.40 30.65
CA GLN A 25 19.82 -50.73 29.59
C GLN A 25 20.57 -51.77 28.74
N ALA A 26 20.38 -51.75 27.43
CA ALA A 26 21.12 -52.60 26.49
C ALA A 26 22.42 -51.91 26.09
N THR A 27 23.52 -52.67 26.00
CA THR A 27 24.79 -52.15 25.47
C THR A 27 24.72 -51.97 23.95
N PRO A 28 25.33 -50.92 23.38
CA PRO A 28 25.33 -50.70 21.93
C PRO A 28 26.09 -51.79 21.17
N GLN A 29 25.53 -52.21 20.03
CA GLN A 29 26.15 -53.17 19.12
C GLN A 29 26.64 -52.43 17.86
N VAL A 30 27.96 -52.31 17.72
CA VAL A 30 28.63 -51.58 16.63
C VAL A 30 29.03 -52.53 15.51
N PHE A 31 28.70 -52.16 14.27
CA PHE A 31 29.18 -52.80 13.04
C PHE A 31 30.01 -51.79 12.25
N ASP A 32 31.28 -52.11 12.01
CA ASP A 32 32.13 -51.29 11.12
C ASP A 32 31.82 -51.60 9.66
N LEU A 33 31.54 -50.55 8.88
CA LEU A 33 31.14 -50.65 7.48
C LEU A 33 32.27 -50.31 6.50
N LEU A 34 33.42 -49.78 6.97
CA LEU A 34 34.58 -49.57 6.12
C LEU A 34 35.47 -50.83 6.09
N PRO A 35 35.68 -51.45 4.92
CA PRO A 35 36.51 -52.64 4.82
C PRO A 35 37.99 -52.27 5.01
N SER A 36 38.57 -52.67 6.13
CA SER A 36 40.02 -52.83 6.21
C SER A 36 40.48 -53.93 5.24
N PRO A 37 41.73 -53.90 4.73
CA PRO A 37 42.20 -54.89 3.75
C PRO A 37 42.11 -56.36 4.22
N SER A 38 41.97 -56.58 5.54
CA SER A 38 41.88 -57.88 6.20
C SER A 38 40.49 -58.25 6.75
N GLN A 39 39.51 -57.33 6.75
CA GLN A 39 38.12 -57.62 7.13
C GLN A 39 37.14 -57.01 6.12
N ARG A 40 36.64 -57.86 5.21
CA ARG A 40 35.38 -57.58 4.49
C ARG A 40 34.22 -58.00 5.38
N LEU A 41 33.43 -57.04 5.87
CA LEU A 41 32.08 -57.34 6.34
C LEU A 41 31.28 -57.86 5.14
N ASN A 42 30.52 -58.95 5.30
CA ASN A 42 29.64 -59.44 4.26
C ASN A 42 28.29 -58.71 4.38
N PRO A 43 27.84 -57.90 3.40
CA PRO A 43 26.64 -57.05 3.56
C PRO A 43 25.35 -57.81 3.90
N GLY A 44 25.26 -59.10 3.54
CA GLY A 44 24.15 -59.98 3.97
C GLY A 44 24.01 -60.15 5.49
N ALA A 45 25.04 -59.79 6.28
CA ALA A 45 24.96 -59.72 7.74
C ALA A 45 24.14 -58.53 8.25
N LEU A 46 23.94 -57.48 7.44
CA LEU A 46 23.12 -56.31 7.78
C LEU A 46 21.63 -56.59 7.57
N GLN A 47 21.27 -57.47 6.65
CA GLN A 47 19.87 -57.80 6.33
C GLN A 47 19.05 -58.26 7.56
N PRO A 48 19.49 -59.21 8.42
CA PRO A 48 18.76 -59.58 9.63
C PRO A 48 18.77 -58.49 10.74
N VAL A 49 19.60 -57.46 10.62
CA VAL A 49 19.58 -56.28 11.52
C VAL A 49 18.55 -55.27 11.01
N LEU A 50 18.60 -54.92 9.73
CA LEU A 50 17.66 -54.01 9.04
C LEU A 50 16.25 -54.61 8.88
N THR A 51 15.99 -55.81 9.40
CA THR A 51 14.66 -56.46 9.41
C THR A 51 14.27 -57.01 10.78
N ASP A 52 14.97 -56.65 11.86
CA ASP A 52 14.60 -57.00 13.24
C ASP A 52 13.49 -56.04 13.74
N PRO A 53 12.22 -56.50 13.88
CA PRO A 53 11.12 -55.63 14.29
C PRO A 53 11.19 -55.20 15.77
N SER A 54 12.18 -55.69 16.53
CA SER A 54 12.46 -55.25 17.91
C SER A 54 13.42 -54.05 17.99
N LEU A 55 14.07 -53.68 16.89
CA LEU A 55 14.86 -52.44 16.82
C LEU A 55 13.94 -51.25 16.60
N HIS A 56 13.91 -50.37 17.60
CA HIS A 56 13.18 -49.09 17.55
C HIS A 56 14.07 -47.92 17.12
N GLU A 57 15.38 -48.03 17.35
CA GLU A 57 16.38 -47.01 17.05
C GLU A 57 17.57 -47.66 16.34
N ILE A 58 18.04 -47.00 15.28
CA ILE A 58 19.22 -47.35 14.50
C ILE A 58 20.04 -46.09 14.34
N TYR A 59 21.36 -46.16 14.54
CA TYR A 59 22.25 -45.01 14.42
C TYR A 59 23.31 -45.26 13.34
N LEU A 60 23.56 -44.26 12.51
CA LEU A 60 24.60 -44.28 11.48
C LEU A 60 25.62 -43.19 11.78
N ILE A 61 26.85 -43.61 12.04
CA ILE A 61 28.01 -42.77 12.33
C ILE A 61 28.85 -42.66 11.07
N SER A 62 29.25 -41.45 10.68
CA SER A 62 30.19 -41.20 9.59
C SER A 62 31.14 -40.05 9.94
N THR A 63 32.42 -40.17 9.55
CA THR A 63 33.40 -39.10 9.69
C THR A 63 34.14 -38.93 8.36
N PHE A 64 34.06 -37.74 7.75
CA PHE A 64 34.56 -37.49 6.39
C PHE A 64 35.08 -36.06 6.18
N LYS A 65 35.74 -35.88 5.03
CA LYS A 65 36.21 -34.60 4.50
C LYS A 65 35.88 -34.49 3.01
N LEU A 66 35.27 -33.38 2.62
CA LEU A 66 35.04 -32.96 1.25
C LEU A 66 35.71 -31.61 0.97
N GLN A 67 36.17 -31.38 -0.25
CA GLN A 67 36.64 -30.06 -0.71
C GLN A 67 35.49 -29.05 -0.86
N SER A 68 35.85 -27.76 -0.84
CA SER A 68 34.92 -26.65 -1.06
C SER A 68 34.05 -26.87 -2.31
N LYS A 69 32.74 -26.68 -2.19
CA LYS A 69 31.73 -26.84 -3.26
C LYS A 69 31.70 -28.25 -3.91
N SER A 70 32.23 -29.29 -3.24
CA SER A 70 32.23 -30.69 -3.73
C SER A 70 30.94 -31.43 -3.35
N SER A 71 30.30 -32.09 -4.32
CA SER A 71 29.11 -32.94 -4.09
C SER A 71 29.48 -34.42 -4.13
N ALA A 72 29.05 -35.20 -3.13
CA ALA A 72 29.40 -36.62 -3.01
C ALA A 72 28.36 -37.43 -2.21
N THR A 73 28.03 -38.64 -2.70
CA THR A 73 27.31 -39.66 -1.92
C THR A 73 28.26 -40.28 -0.90
N ILE A 74 28.08 -39.94 0.38
CA ILE A 74 28.93 -40.40 1.49
C ILE A 74 28.82 -41.93 1.60
N PHE A 75 27.59 -42.44 1.64
CA PHE A 75 27.30 -43.86 1.65
C PHE A 75 25.91 -44.16 1.07
N GLY A 76 25.73 -45.36 0.53
CA GLY A 76 24.42 -45.86 0.10
C GLY A 76 24.36 -47.39 0.04
N LEU A 77 23.17 -47.92 0.30
CA LEU A 77 22.81 -49.34 0.19
C LEU A 77 22.01 -49.55 -1.10
N TYR A 78 22.54 -50.41 -1.97
CA TYR A 78 22.00 -50.70 -3.29
C TYR A 78 21.69 -52.20 -3.41
N SER A 79 20.77 -52.55 -4.31
CA SER A 79 20.57 -53.92 -4.77
C SER A 79 21.65 -54.32 -5.77
N SER A 80 22.32 -55.46 -5.58
CA SER A 80 23.30 -55.96 -6.57
C SER A 80 22.65 -56.58 -7.82
N SER A 81 21.35 -56.91 -7.78
CA SER A 81 20.65 -57.57 -8.89
C SER A 81 19.98 -56.62 -9.89
N ASP A 82 19.54 -55.44 -9.43
CA ASP A 82 18.84 -54.44 -10.26
C ASP A 82 19.32 -53.00 -10.06
N ASN A 83 20.37 -52.79 -9.24
CA ASN A 83 20.95 -51.48 -8.95
C ASN A 83 20.01 -50.47 -8.25
N SER A 84 18.85 -50.91 -7.76
CA SER A 84 17.90 -50.06 -7.02
C SER A 84 18.49 -49.51 -5.72
N LYS A 85 18.06 -48.30 -5.34
CA LYS A 85 18.51 -47.60 -4.12
C LYS A 85 17.61 -47.96 -2.94
N TYR A 86 18.17 -48.54 -1.88
CA TYR A 86 17.44 -48.79 -0.63
C TYR A 86 17.61 -47.66 0.39
N PHE A 87 18.81 -47.08 0.46
CA PHE A 87 19.18 -45.99 1.37
C PHE A 87 20.38 -45.25 0.79
N GLU A 88 20.42 -43.91 0.79
CA GLU A 88 21.52 -43.13 0.20
C GLU A 88 21.64 -41.77 0.90
N PHE A 89 22.80 -41.45 1.46
CA PHE A 89 23.11 -40.14 2.06
C PHE A 89 24.12 -39.39 1.20
N THR A 90 23.74 -38.21 0.72
CA THR A 90 24.51 -37.40 -0.23
C THR A 90 24.65 -35.97 0.25
N VAL A 91 25.88 -35.43 0.23
CA VAL A 91 26.15 -34.01 0.48
C VAL A 91 26.27 -33.30 -0.86
N MET A 92 25.61 -32.14 -1.00
CA MET A 92 25.62 -31.30 -2.19
C MET A 92 26.29 -29.96 -1.88
N GLY A 93 27.63 -29.96 -1.88
CA GLY A 93 28.43 -28.84 -1.38
C GLY A 93 28.31 -27.52 -2.13
N ARG A 94 27.72 -27.50 -3.33
CA ARG A 94 27.37 -26.23 -4.02
C ARG A 94 26.16 -25.53 -3.40
N LEU A 95 25.20 -26.31 -2.89
CA LEU A 95 23.91 -25.83 -2.41
C LEU A 95 23.86 -25.71 -0.88
N ASN A 96 24.91 -26.13 -0.18
CA ASN A 96 24.92 -26.33 1.28
C ASN A 96 23.72 -27.20 1.77
N LYS A 97 23.39 -28.26 1.02
CA LYS A 97 22.28 -29.18 1.34
C LYS A 97 22.79 -30.61 1.49
N ALA A 98 22.19 -31.38 2.40
CA ALA A 98 22.40 -32.83 2.50
C ALA A 98 21.08 -33.56 2.28
N ILE A 99 21.10 -34.60 1.43
CA ILE A 99 19.91 -35.34 1.03
C ILE A 99 20.04 -36.79 1.50
N LEU A 100 19.06 -37.24 2.27
CA LEU A 100 18.86 -38.63 2.64
C LEU A 100 17.69 -39.22 1.84
N ARG A 101 17.96 -40.27 1.05
CA ARG A 101 16.96 -41.00 0.28
C ARG A 101 16.75 -42.38 0.87
N TYR A 102 15.51 -42.84 0.95
CA TYR A 102 15.21 -44.23 1.34
C TYR A 102 14.01 -44.82 0.59
N LEU A 103 13.98 -46.14 0.47
CA LEU A 103 12.87 -46.86 -0.18
C LEU A 103 11.71 -47.08 0.79
N LYS A 104 10.54 -46.52 0.46
CA LYS A 104 9.28 -46.74 1.18
C LYS A 104 8.71 -48.13 0.88
N ASN A 105 7.76 -48.54 1.71
CA ASN A 105 7.02 -49.80 1.54
C ASN A 105 6.12 -49.86 0.30
N ASP A 106 5.84 -48.72 -0.36
CA ASP A 106 5.09 -48.64 -1.63
C ASP A 106 5.97 -48.81 -2.88
N GLY A 107 7.30 -48.95 -2.70
CA GLY A 107 8.27 -49.04 -3.78
C GLY A 107 8.71 -47.70 -4.38
N LYS A 108 8.15 -46.56 -3.91
CA LYS A 108 8.67 -45.23 -4.24
C LYS A 108 9.83 -44.86 -3.32
N ILE A 109 10.73 -44.01 -3.80
CA ILE A 109 11.75 -43.37 -2.95
C ILE A 109 11.07 -42.23 -2.19
N HIS A 110 11.49 -41.99 -0.94
CA HIS A 110 11.22 -40.76 -0.21
C HIS A 110 12.54 -40.03 0.04
N LEU A 111 12.47 -38.70 0.07
CA LEU A 111 13.59 -37.79 0.27
C LEU A 111 13.37 -37.06 1.59
N VAL A 112 14.43 -36.96 2.38
CA VAL A 112 14.55 -35.98 3.48
C VAL A 112 15.72 -35.08 3.08
N VAL A 113 15.47 -33.78 2.96
CA VAL A 113 16.46 -32.76 2.60
C VAL A 113 16.74 -31.95 3.86
N PHE A 114 18.01 -31.85 4.20
CA PHE A 114 18.51 -31.04 5.31
C PHE A 114 19.21 -29.80 4.72
N ASN A 115 18.72 -28.61 5.07
CA ASN A 115 19.16 -27.34 4.48
C ASN A 115 20.26 -26.66 5.31
N ASN A 116 20.94 -25.68 4.71
CA ASN A 116 21.94 -24.79 5.35
C ASN A 116 23.14 -25.52 6.02
N LEU A 117 23.51 -26.69 5.50
CA LEU A 117 24.62 -27.53 5.96
C LEU A 117 25.90 -27.36 5.13
N GLN A 118 26.85 -26.59 5.65
CA GLN A 118 28.21 -26.48 5.11
C GLN A 118 29.08 -27.72 5.44
N LEU A 119 28.72 -28.88 4.88
CA LEU A 119 29.44 -30.17 5.04
C LEU A 119 30.57 -30.40 4.00
N ALA A 120 30.86 -29.40 3.18
CA ALA A 120 31.83 -29.46 2.08
C ALA A 120 32.57 -28.12 1.94
N ASP A 121 33.25 -27.72 3.02
CA ASP A 121 33.98 -26.46 3.19
C ASP A 121 35.52 -26.65 3.13
N GLY A 122 36.01 -27.89 3.09
CA GLY A 122 37.43 -28.21 3.24
C GLY A 122 37.90 -28.50 4.67
N ARG A 123 37.01 -28.70 5.64
CA ARG A 123 37.29 -29.19 7.02
C ARG A 123 36.95 -30.69 7.13
N ARG A 124 36.70 -31.20 8.34
CA ARG A 124 36.47 -32.62 8.67
C ARG A 124 35.27 -32.69 9.59
N HIS A 125 34.17 -33.26 9.12
CA HIS A 125 32.90 -33.30 9.85
C HIS A 125 32.61 -34.69 10.42
N ARG A 126 31.96 -34.71 11.58
CA ARG A 126 31.42 -35.88 12.26
C ARG A 126 29.90 -35.84 12.12
N VAL A 127 29.33 -36.79 11.38
CA VAL A 127 27.90 -36.91 11.16
C VAL A 127 27.35 -38.12 11.91
N LEU A 128 26.26 -37.91 12.65
CA LEU A 128 25.47 -38.96 13.30
C LEU A 128 24.00 -38.80 12.89
N LEU A 129 23.47 -39.82 12.21
CA LEU A 129 22.06 -39.94 11.86
C LEU A 129 21.39 -40.91 12.84
N ARG A 130 20.38 -40.45 13.58
CA ARG A 130 19.52 -41.30 14.42
C ARG A 130 18.21 -41.56 13.67
N LEU A 131 17.89 -42.84 13.46
CA LEU A 131 16.70 -43.31 12.75
C LEU A 131 15.77 -44.01 13.75
N SER A 132 14.57 -43.46 13.97
CA SER A 132 13.62 -43.91 14.99
C SER A 132 12.31 -44.40 14.35
N ASN A 133 11.77 -45.53 14.82
CA ASN A 133 10.46 -46.11 14.47
C ASN A 133 10.13 -46.33 12.97
N LEU A 134 11.04 -46.11 12.02
CA LEU A 134 10.81 -46.17 10.56
C LEU A 134 10.10 -47.43 10.02
N GLN A 135 10.12 -48.56 10.72
CA GLN A 135 9.38 -49.77 10.29
C GLN A 135 7.93 -49.83 10.76
N ARG A 136 7.53 -49.00 11.74
CA ARG A 136 6.18 -49.00 12.35
C ARG A 136 5.29 -47.85 11.90
N GLY A 137 5.86 -46.82 11.29
CA GLY A 137 5.16 -45.59 10.86
C GLY A 137 5.29 -44.50 11.93
N SER A 138 5.06 -43.25 11.53
CA SER A 138 5.48 -42.05 12.28
C SER A 138 6.91 -42.17 12.82
N GLY A 139 7.84 -42.42 11.89
CA GLY A 139 9.27 -42.42 12.21
C GLY A 139 9.81 -41.00 12.42
N SER A 140 10.99 -40.91 13.01
CA SER A 140 11.80 -39.68 12.97
C SER A 140 13.22 -39.98 12.49
N ILE A 141 13.85 -38.96 11.90
CA ILE A 141 15.26 -38.97 11.53
C ILE A 141 15.86 -37.68 12.05
N GLU A 142 16.77 -37.79 13.01
CA GLU A 142 17.49 -36.66 13.61
C GLU A 142 18.92 -36.66 13.07
N LEU A 143 19.38 -35.50 12.58
CA LEU A 143 20.72 -35.28 12.06
C LEU A 143 21.55 -34.48 13.06
N TYR A 144 22.69 -35.05 13.44
CA TYR A 144 23.70 -34.41 14.25
C TYR A 144 24.97 -34.18 13.42
N VAL A 145 25.51 -32.97 13.48
CA VAL A 145 26.78 -32.58 12.84
C VAL A 145 27.70 -31.99 13.90
N ASP A 146 28.94 -32.48 13.94
CA ASP A 146 30.00 -32.02 14.85
C ASP A 146 29.57 -31.87 16.32
N CYS A 147 28.77 -32.85 16.77
CA CYS A 147 28.18 -33.01 18.10
C CYS A 147 26.96 -32.11 18.44
N ALA A 148 26.50 -31.24 17.55
CA ALA A 148 25.22 -30.54 17.69
C ALA A 148 24.10 -31.26 16.92
N GLN A 149 22.84 -31.15 17.37
CA GLN A 149 21.68 -31.45 16.50
C GLN A 149 21.51 -30.25 15.56
N VAL A 150 21.35 -30.51 14.27
CA VAL A 150 21.18 -29.44 13.26
C VAL A 150 19.81 -29.49 12.59
N ASP A 151 19.19 -30.67 12.51
CA ASP A 151 17.91 -30.86 11.81
C ASP A 151 17.22 -32.15 12.31
N SER A 152 15.89 -32.24 12.19
CA SER A 152 15.14 -33.46 12.51
C SER A 152 13.77 -33.52 11.82
N ALA A 153 13.60 -34.53 10.95
CA ALA A 153 12.34 -34.81 10.26
C ALA A 153 11.48 -35.82 11.05
N HIS A 154 10.17 -35.55 11.14
CA HIS A 154 9.20 -36.33 11.93
C HIS A 154 8.07 -36.93 11.05
N SER A 155 7.14 -37.66 11.67
CA SER A 155 5.96 -38.28 11.01
C SER A 155 6.25 -39.24 9.84
N LEU A 156 7.50 -39.70 9.69
CA LEU A 156 8.00 -40.26 8.44
C LEU A 156 7.32 -41.58 7.99
N PRO A 157 7.10 -41.77 6.66
CA PRO A 157 6.52 -42.99 6.09
C PRO A 157 7.32 -44.26 6.36
N ARG A 158 6.61 -45.41 6.41
CA ARG A 158 7.23 -46.72 6.65
C ARG A 158 8.26 -47.10 5.58
N ALA A 159 9.44 -47.49 6.05
CA ALA A 159 10.59 -47.88 5.25
C ALA A 159 10.90 -49.39 5.33
N PHE A 160 11.74 -49.84 4.39
CA PHE A 160 12.50 -51.10 4.46
C PHE A 160 11.73 -52.44 4.38
N SER A 161 10.39 -52.49 4.31
CA SER A 161 9.68 -53.80 4.30
C SER A 161 10.05 -54.68 3.08
N GLY A 162 10.33 -54.05 1.93
CA GLY A 162 10.72 -54.73 0.69
C GLY A 162 12.00 -55.56 0.76
N LEU A 163 12.91 -55.24 1.70
CA LEU A 163 14.17 -55.99 1.94
C LEU A 163 13.94 -57.44 2.40
N THR A 164 12.70 -57.84 2.69
CA THR A 164 12.33 -59.21 3.04
C THR A 164 11.99 -60.09 1.83
N GLN A 165 11.64 -59.51 0.67
CA GLN A 165 11.08 -60.27 -0.47
C GLN A 165 12.13 -60.77 -1.46
N ASN A 166 13.21 -60.01 -1.69
CA ASN A 166 14.32 -60.39 -2.56
C ASN A 166 15.65 -60.45 -1.77
N PRO A 167 16.10 -61.64 -1.32
CA PRO A 167 17.38 -61.80 -0.61
C PRO A 167 18.61 -61.78 -1.55
N GLY A 168 18.56 -60.97 -2.61
CA GLY A 168 19.58 -60.86 -3.67
C GLY A 168 20.70 -59.87 -3.34
N SER A 169 21.56 -60.20 -2.37
CA SER A 169 22.81 -59.49 -2.02
C SER A 169 22.76 -57.95 -2.08
N ILE A 170 22.59 -57.32 -0.92
CA ILE A 170 22.78 -55.86 -0.77
C ILE A 170 24.25 -55.52 -1.05
N GLU A 171 24.52 -54.41 -1.73
CA GLU A 171 25.84 -53.81 -1.90
C GLU A 171 25.91 -52.46 -1.17
N LEU A 172 26.93 -52.27 -0.33
CA LEU A 172 27.27 -50.95 0.23
C LEU A 172 28.23 -50.25 -0.72
N ARG A 173 27.91 -49.03 -1.13
CA ARG A 173 28.82 -48.15 -1.87
C ARG A 173 29.07 -46.87 -1.08
N THR A 174 30.25 -46.30 -1.30
CA THR A 174 30.68 -44.99 -0.80
C THR A 174 31.37 -44.26 -1.95
N PHE A 175 31.59 -42.95 -1.84
CA PHE A 175 32.25 -42.21 -2.92
C PHE A 175 33.65 -42.76 -3.25
N GLN A 176 34.02 -42.71 -4.53
CA GLN A 176 35.35 -43.12 -4.97
C GLN A 176 36.39 -42.05 -4.61
N ARG A 177 37.57 -42.51 -4.17
CA ARG A 177 38.66 -41.66 -3.66
C ARG A 177 39.26 -40.77 -4.76
N LYS A 178 38.74 -39.55 -4.91
CA LYS A 178 39.55 -38.40 -5.35
C LYS A 178 40.71 -38.21 -4.36
N PRO A 179 41.89 -37.73 -4.77
CA PRO A 179 43.06 -37.63 -3.88
C PRO A 179 42.93 -36.58 -2.76
N GLN A 180 41.84 -35.80 -2.71
CA GLN A 180 41.61 -34.70 -1.76
C GLN A 180 40.30 -34.84 -0.95
N ASP A 181 39.44 -35.81 -1.28
CA ASP A 181 38.21 -36.13 -0.55
C ASP A 181 38.39 -37.49 0.15
N PHE A 182 37.99 -37.64 1.42
CA PHE A 182 38.14 -38.92 2.13
C PHE A 182 37.05 -39.21 3.17
N LEU A 183 36.68 -40.49 3.24
CA LEU A 183 35.80 -41.07 4.26
C LEU A 183 36.68 -41.88 5.22
N GLU A 184 36.75 -41.44 6.48
CA GLU A 184 37.59 -42.07 7.51
C GLU A 184 36.84 -43.16 8.28
N GLU A 185 35.55 -42.96 8.49
CA GLU A 185 34.70 -43.78 9.35
C GLU A 185 33.29 -43.90 8.76
N LEU A 186 32.75 -45.13 8.79
CA LEU A 186 31.34 -45.40 8.58
C LEU A 186 30.96 -46.60 9.45
N LYS A 187 30.03 -46.41 10.39
CA LYS A 187 29.61 -47.43 11.36
C LYS A 187 28.09 -47.43 11.52
N LEU A 188 27.51 -48.62 11.58
CA LEU A 188 26.11 -48.84 11.96
C LEU A 188 26.09 -49.27 13.43
N VAL A 189 25.34 -48.56 14.27
CA VAL A 189 25.17 -48.88 15.70
C VAL A 189 23.70 -49.16 15.97
N VAL A 190 23.41 -50.29 16.61
CA VAL A 190 22.04 -50.67 16.99
C VAL A 190 21.97 -51.04 18.46
N ARG A 191 20.88 -50.63 19.12
CA ARG A 191 20.72 -50.69 20.58
C ARG A 191 21.73 -49.79 21.31
N GLY A 192 21.55 -49.60 22.62
CA GLY A 192 22.20 -48.51 23.36
C GLY A 192 21.42 -47.19 23.23
N SER A 193 21.78 -46.19 24.06
CA SER A 193 21.16 -44.85 24.01
C SER A 193 22.00 -43.86 23.19
N LEU A 194 21.36 -42.79 22.69
CA LEU A 194 22.02 -41.71 21.94
C LEU A 194 23.32 -41.23 22.60
N PHE A 195 23.36 -41.00 23.92
CA PHE A 195 24.58 -40.64 24.64
C PHE A 195 25.73 -41.67 24.52
N GLN A 196 25.41 -42.96 24.58
CA GLN A 196 26.40 -44.04 24.40
C GLN A 196 26.91 -44.08 22.96
N VAL A 197 26.05 -43.79 21.97
CA VAL A 197 26.42 -43.73 20.56
C VAL A 197 27.26 -42.48 20.25
N ALA A 198 26.85 -41.32 20.74
CA ALA A 198 27.57 -40.04 20.65
C ALA A 198 29.00 -40.15 21.25
N SER A 199 29.16 -40.91 22.35
CA SER A 199 30.48 -41.18 22.95
C SER A 199 31.43 -41.99 22.04
N LEU A 200 30.94 -42.66 21.00
CA LEU A 200 31.77 -43.32 19.98
C LEU A 200 32.38 -42.30 18.98
N GLN A 201 31.83 -41.09 18.91
CA GLN A 201 32.39 -39.92 18.22
C GLN A 201 32.88 -38.85 19.22
N ASP A 202 33.25 -39.24 20.44
CA ASP A 202 33.76 -38.34 21.50
C ASP A 202 32.81 -37.18 21.89
N CYS A 203 31.53 -37.23 21.48
CA CYS A 203 30.56 -36.16 21.66
C CYS A 203 29.91 -36.18 23.04
N PHE A 204 29.77 -35.01 23.66
CA PHE A 204 29.10 -34.81 24.95
C PHE A 204 27.84 -33.96 24.78
N LEU A 205 26.69 -34.63 24.58
CA LEU A 205 25.38 -33.95 24.52
C LEU A 205 24.94 -33.53 25.93
N GLN A 206 24.55 -32.25 26.10
CA GLN A 206 23.98 -31.76 27.35
C GLN A 206 22.52 -32.25 27.52
N GLN A 207 22.09 -32.44 28.77
CA GLN A 207 20.73 -32.89 29.08
C GLN A 207 19.79 -31.71 29.36
N SER A 208 18.68 -31.67 28.64
CA SER A 208 17.45 -30.97 29.03
C SER A 208 16.44 -31.97 29.60
N GLU A 209 16.32 -32.04 30.94
CA GLU A 209 15.13 -32.56 31.62
C GLU A 209 14.54 -31.45 32.51
N PRO A 210 13.21 -31.30 32.61
CA PRO A 210 12.60 -30.14 33.25
C PRO A 210 12.69 -30.23 34.78
N LEU A 211 13.35 -29.25 35.39
CA LEU A 211 13.49 -29.15 36.85
C LEU A 211 12.23 -28.56 37.50
N ALA A 212 11.60 -29.33 38.38
CA ALA A 212 10.46 -28.91 39.17
C ALA A 212 10.82 -27.80 40.18
N ALA A 213 9.88 -26.88 40.40
CA ALA A 213 10.09 -25.65 41.17
C ALA A 213 10.52 -25.85 42.64
N THR A 214 11.48 -25.04 43.09
CA THR A 214 11.67 -24.70 44.51
C THR A 214 12.02 -23.21 44.66
N ASN A 215 11.56 -22.59 45.76
CA ASN A 215 11.55 -21.14 45.94
C ASN A 215 12.94 -20.50 46.14
N THR A 216 13.14 -19.33 45.54
CA THR A 216 13.66 -18.15 46.27
C THR A 216 12.84 -16.92 45.89
N GLY A 217 12.19 -16.29 46.88
CA GLY A 217 11.41 -15.07 46.69
C GLY A 217 12.05 -13.89 47.39
N ASP A 218 12.53 -12.90 46.62
CA ASP A 218 12.89 -11.56 47.13
C ASP A 218 12.68 -10.45 46.06
N PHE A 219 12.79 -10.76 44.77
CA PHE A 219 12.66 -9.79 43.66
C PHE A 219 11.32 -9.02 43.66
N ASN A 220 10.20 -9.73 43.88
CA ASN A 220 8.84 -9.15 43.75
C ASN A 220 8.52 -8.07 44.81
N ARG A 221 9.38 -7.85 45.80
CA ARG A 221 9.13 -6.88 46.88
C ARG A 221 9.57 -5.46 46.55
N GLN A 222 10.43 -5.27 45.54
CA GLN A 222 10.93 -3.95 45.15
C GLN A 222 10.06 -3.28 44.08
N PHE A 223 9.54 -4.08 43.12
CA PHE A 223 8.69 -3.61 42.01
C PHE A 223 7.34 -3.02 42.49
N LEU A 224 6.70 -3.67 43.46
CA LEU A 224 5.44 -3.20 44.08
C LEU A 224 5.55 -1.83 44.78
N GLY A 225 6.76 -1.36 45.10
CA GLY A 225 6.99 -0.03 45.65
C GLY A 225 6.87 1.10 44.62
N GLN A 226 7.26 0.86 43.36
CA GLN A 226 7.27 1.90 42.34
C GLN A 226 5.87 2.16 41.75
N MET A 227 5.08 1.10 41.55
CA MET A 227 3.72 1.23 41.00
C MET A 227 2.75 2.01 41.91
N THR A 228 3.04 2.10 43.22
CA THR A 228 2.21 2.90 44.15
C THR A 228 2.52 4.39 44.13
N GLN A 229 3.75 4.82 43.76
CA GLN A 229 4.05 6.24 43.57
C GLN A 229 3.45 6.80 42.27
N LEU A 230 3.48 6.02 41.18
CA LEU A 230 2.91 6.45 39.89
C LEU A 230 1.39 6.71 40.00
N ASN A 231 0.67 5.85 40.73
CA ASN A 231 -0.76 6.01 40.99
C ASN A 231 -1.10 7.22 41.88
N GLN A 232 -0.18 7.74 42.70
CA GLN A 232 -0.39 8.99 43.44
C GLN A 232 -0.25 10.23 42.55
N LEU A 233 0.74 10.25 41.65
CA LEU A 233 0.92 11.35 40.68
C LEU A 233 -0.28 11.47 39.71
N LEU A 234 -0.79 10.34 39.23
CA LEU A 234 -2.00 10.30 38.40
C LEU A 234 -3.25 10.83 39.12
N ALA A 235 -3.32 10.72 40.45
CA ALA A 235 -4.42 11.30 41.22
C ALA A 235 -4.32 12.84 41.32
N GLU A 236 -3.12 13.38 41.55
CA GLU A 236 -2.90 14.84 41.64
C GLU A 236 -3.17 15.55 40.30
N VAL A 237 -2.73 14.96 39.18
CA VAL A 237 -3.03 15.46 37.82
C VAL A 237 -4.55 15.46 37.56
N LYS A 238 -5.27 14.41 37.99
CA LYS A 238 -6.72 14.28 37.78
C LYS A 238 -7.53 15.32 38.54
N ASP A 239 -7.09 15.73 39.73
CA ASP A 239 -7.77 16.79 40.51
C ASP A 239 -7.36 18.21 40.06
N LEU A 240 -6.14 18.42 39.55
CA LEU A 240 -5.77 19.65 38.83
C LEU A 240 -6.67 19.89 37.61
N LEU A 241 -6.92 18.84 36.81
CA LEU A 241 -7.75 18.92 35.60
C LEU A 241 -9.22 19.23 35.95
N ARG A 242 -9.74 18.65 37.05
CA ARG A 242 -11.05 19.00 37.62
C ARG A 242 -11.14 20.45 38.12
N GLN A 243 -10.01 21.06 38.50
CA GLN A 243 -9.98 22.44 38.95
C GLN A 243 -10.12 23.43 37.78
N GLN A 244 -9.46 23.18 36.64
CA GLN A 244 -9.67 23.97 35.41
C GLN A 244 -11.11 23.88 34.87
N VAL A 245 -11.77 22.71 34.97
CA VAL A 245 -13.18 22.53 34.58
C VAL A 245 -14.14 23.38 35.46
N LYS A 246 -13.77 23.71 36.70
CA LYS A 246 -14.53 24.63 37.55
C LYS A 246 -14.34 26.11 37.21
N GLU A 247 -13.14 26.50 36.79
CA GLU A 247 -12.87 27.91 36.43
C GLU A 247 -13.47 28.27 35.08
N THR A 248 -13.41 27.37 34.10
CA THR A 248 -14.04 27.54 32.78
C THR A 248 -15.58 27.55 32.81
N SER A 249 -16.20 26.79 33.73
CA SER A 249 -17.66 26.82 33.92
C SER A 249 -18.16 28.07 34.67
N PHE A 250 -17.35 28.70 35.52
CA PHE A 250 -17.68 29.99 36.14
C PHE A 250 -17.72 31.14 35.12
N LEU A 251 -16.77 31.15 34.18
CA LEU A 251 -16.74 32.13 33.08
C LEU A 251 -17.95 32.00 32.14
N ARG A 252 -18.33 30.78 31.74
CA ARG A 252 -19.50 30.55 30.87
C ARG A 252 -20.82 31.07 31.49
N ASN A 253 -21.01 30.93 32.81
CA ASN A 253 -22.22 31.43 33.50
C ASN A 253 -22.26 32.95 33.71
N THR A 254 -21.20 33.70 33.40
CA THR A 254 -21.15 35.17 33.56
C THR A 254 -21.54 35.92 32.27
N ILE A 255 -21.71 35.21 31.14
CA ILE A 255 -22.05 35.79 29.82
C ILE A 255 -23.52 35.47 29.43
N ALA A 256 -24.30 34.85 30.32
CA ALA A 256 -25.68 34.40 30.08
C ALA A 256 -26.80 35.39 30.48
N GLU A 257 -26.49 36.62 30.91
CA GLU A 257 -27.49 37.66 31.28
C GLU A 257 -27.34 38.98 30.49
N CYS A 258 -27.27 38.89 29.15
CA CYS A 258 -27.43 40.02 28.21
C CYS A 258 -27.71 39.46 26.80
N GLN A 259 -28.78 39.80 26.06
CA GLN A 259 -29.90 40.72 26.29
C GLN A 259 -31.19 40.14 25.70
N ALA A 260 -32.36 40.60 26.16
CA ALA A 260 -33.65 40.41 25.48
C ALA A 260 -34.47 41.72 25.47
N CYS A 261 -35.34 41.89 24.49
CA CYS A 261 -35.96 43.17 24.14
C CYS A 261 -36.97 43.72 25.17
N GLY A 262 -37.10 45.06 25.23
CA GLY A 262 -38.22 45.76 25.86
C GLY A 262 -39.47 45.83 24.96
N PRO A 263 -40.40 46.81 25.13
CA PRO A 263 -40.37 47.99 26.01
C PRO A 263 -41.68 48.26 26.80
N LEU A 264 -41.70 49.29 27.67
CA LEU A 264 -42.71 50.40 27.69
C LEU A 264 -42.79 51.22 29.00
N SER A 265 -43.27 52.47 28.82
CA SER A 265 -43.97 53.35 29.79
C SER A 265 -43.19 54.28 30.75
N PHE A 266 -43.53 55.56 30.59
CA PHE A 266 -43.45 56.72 31.48
C PHE A 266 -43.09 56.54 32.97
N GLN A 267 -42.14 57.37 33.44
CA GLN A 267 -42.48 58.52 34.31
C GLN A 267 -41.39 59.61 34.35
N SER A 268 -41.77 60.83 34.70
CA SER A 268 -40.93 62.04 34.60
C SER A 268 -40.15 62.36 35.88
N PRO A 269 -38.90 62.86 35.81
CA PRO A 269 -38.22 63.44 36.96
C PRO A 269 -38.82 64.81 37.33
N THR A 270 -39.04 65.04 38.62
CA THR A 270 -39.17 66.41 39.17
C THR A 270 -37.78 66.97 39.49
N PRO A 271 -37.68 68.29 39.68
CA PRO A 271 -37.26 68.74 41.00
C PRO A 271 -38.11 69.92 41.52
N ASN A 272 -38.53 69.82 42.78
CA ASN A 272 -39.18 70.89 43.54
C ASN A 272 -38.26 71.31 44.70
N THR A 273 -38.11 72.61 44.93
CA THR A 273 -37.33 73.14 46.07
C THR A 273 -38.10 74.31 46.72
N LEU A 274 -38.60 74.09 47.95
CA LEU A 274 -38.75 75.00 49.12
C LEU A 274 -39.21 76.48 48.86
N VAL A 275 -40.12 77.12 49.62
CA VAL A 275 -40.79 76.86 50.92
C VAL A 275 -42.02 77.83 51.06
N PRO A 276 -43.01 77.64 51.97
CA PRO A 276 -44.34 78.28 51.88
C PRO A 276 -44.61 79.50 52.80
N ILE A 277 -45.74 80.23 52.58
CA ILE A 277 -46.82 80.58 53.58
C ILE A 277 -47.88 81.60 53.07
N ALA A 278 -49.17 81.29 53.33
CA ALA A 278 -50.42 82.08 53.50
C ALA A 278 -50.95 83.19 52.52
N PRO A 279 -52.29 83.26 52.30
CA PRO A 279 -53.07 84.38 51.70
C PRO A 279 -53.68 85.30 52.81
N PRO A 280 -54.60 86.30 52.60
CA PRO A 280 -55.42 86.60 51.40
C PRO A 280 -55.74 88.11 51.05
N ALA A 281 -56.58 88.28 50.02
CA ALA A 281 -57.50 89.43 49.78
C ALA A 281 -56.98 90.72 49.07
N PRO A 282 -57.86 91.64 48.55
CA PRO A 282 -57.64 92.35 47.27
C PRO A 282 -57.87 93.89 47.34
N PRO A 283 -58.15 94.63 46.23
CA PRO A 283 -57.44 94.76 44.94
C PRO A 283 -57.12 96.22 44.54
N THR A 284 -56.03 96.49 43.79
CA THR A 284 -55.82 97.78 43.11
C THR A 284 -55.09 97.65 41.75
N ARG A 285 -55.60 98.30 40.70
CA ARG A 285 -54.90 98.50 39.42
C ARG A 285 -53.69 99.45 39.59
N PRO A 286 -52.59 99.20 38.88
CA PRO A 286 -52.07 100.22 37.96
C PRO A 286 -51.79 99.67 36.55
N THR A 287 -51.75 100.57 35.57
CA THR A 287 -51.44 100.26 34.16
C THR A 287 -49.95 99.96 33.98
N ARG A 288 -49.60 98.86 33.29
CA ARG A 288 -48.22 98.53 32.89
C ARG A 288 -47.94 98.96 31.45
N ARG A 289 -46.68 99.38 31.22
CA ARG A 289 -46.12 99.76 29.92
C ARG A 289 -45.02 98.78 29.49
N CYS A 290 -44.54 98.92 28.26
CA CYS A 290 -43.50 98.07 27.67
C CYS A 290 -42.16 98.04 28.43
N ASP A 291 -41.85 99.04 29.27
CA ASP A 291 -40.61 99.13 30.05
C ASP A 291 -40.34 97.90 30.96
N SER A 292 -41.38 97.13 31.32
CA SER A 292 -41.23 95.91 32.12
C SER A 292 -40.97 94.64 31.29
N SER A 293 -40.53 94.77 30.04
CA SER A 293 -40.29 93.69 29.06
C SER A 293 -41.39 92.60 29.04
N PRO A 294 -42.69 92.95 28.91
CA PRO A 294 -43.79 92.01 29.12
C PRO A 294 -44.12 91.10 27.91
N CYS A 295 -43.28 91.11 26.87
CA CYS A 295 -43.42 90.28 25.68
C CYS A 295 -42.30 89.23 25.62
N PHE A 296 -42.54 88.14 24.88
CA PHE A 296 -41.56 87.07 24.69
C PHE A 296 -40.26 87.58 24.06
N ARG A 297 -39.13 86.91 24.35
CA ARG A 297 -37.80 87.35 23.91
C ARG A 297 -37.72 87.41 22.38
N GLY A 298 -37.54 88.62 21.84
CA GLY A 298 -37.52 88.88 20.39
C GLY A 298 -38.84 89.46 19.83
N VAL A 299 -39.94 89.42 20.59
CA VAL A 299 -41.22 90.02 20.19
C VAL A 299 -41.21 91.53 20.44
N ARG A 300 -41.63 92.30 19.44
CA ARG A 300 -41.78 93.76 19.56
C ARG A 300 -42.94 94.11 20.48
N CYS A 301 -42.65 94.81 21.58
CA CYS A 301 -43.66 95.45 22.42
C CYS A 301 -44.06 96.83 21.86
N THR A 302 -45.34 97.18 21.98
CA THR A 302 -45.88 98.51 21.64
C THR A 302 -46.87 98.97 22.70
N ASP A 303 -46.70 100.17 23.24
CA ASP A 303 -47.67 100.73 24.20
C ASP A 303 -48.89 101.32 23.49
N THR A 304 -50.07 100.90 23.92
CA THR A 304 -51.37 101.41 23.47
C THR A 304 -52.07 102.18 24.60
N ARG A 305 -53.25 102.75 24.35
CA ARG A 305 -54.00 103.50 25.38
C ARG A 305 -54.56 102.61 26.50
N ASP A 306 -54.83 101.33 26.22
CA ASP A 306 -55.45 100.40 27.17
C ASP A 306 -54.44 99.45 27.84
N GLY A 307 -53.18 99.45 27.37
CA GLY A 307 -52.08 98.66 27.93
C GLY A 307 -50.95 98.43 26.92
N PHE A 308 -49.94 97.67 27.30
CA PHE A 308 -48.96 97.15 26.34
C PHE A 308 -49.61 96.11 25.41
N GLN A 309 -49.19 96.08 24.15
CA GLN A 309 -49.56 95.06 23.17
C GLN A 309 -48.27 94.47 22.59
N CYS A 310 -48.20 93.15 22.52
CA CYS A 310 -47.10 92.42 21.89
C CYS A 310 -47.42 92.14 20.41
N GLY A 311 -46.39 92.17 19.56
CA GLY A 311 -46.47 91.66 18.19
C GLY A 311 -46.61 90.13 18.13
N PRO A 312 -46.62 89.54 16.92
CA PRO A 312 -46.58 88.09 16.76
C PRO A 312 -45.29 87.50 17.36
N CYS A 313 -45.34 86.20 17.67
CA CYS A 313 -44.15 85.42 18.05
C CYS A 313 -43.12 85.39 16.91
N PRO A 314 -41.81 85.18 17.21
CA PRO A 314 -40.80 85.01 16.16
C PRO A 314 -41.05 83.74 15.35
N ASP A 315 -40.52 83.66 14.14
CA ASP A 315 -40.58 82.43 13.33
C ASP A 315 -40.00 81.23 14.11
N GLY A 316 -40.64 80.07 13.97
CA GLY A 316 -40.40 78.88 14.81
C GLY A 316 -41.20 78.84 16.12
N TYR A 317 -41.88 79.94 16.51
CA TYR A 317 -42.70 80.00 17.71
C TYR A 317 -44.16 80.37 17.42
N THR A 318 -45.09 79.86 18.23
CA THR A 318 -46.53 80.17 18.18
C THR A 318 -47.04 80.66 19.53
N GLY A 319 -48.06 81.51 19.54
CA GLY A 319 -48.62 82.09 20.76
C GLY A 319 -49.16 83.50 20.59
N ASN A 320 -49.29 84.21 21.71
CA ASN A 320 -49.94 85.53 21.80
C ASN A 320 -48.94 86.70 21.95
N GLY A 321 -47.65 86.48 21.64
CA GLY A 321 -46.58 87.47 21.77
C GLY A 321 -46.10 87.73 23.22
N ILE A 322 -46.89 87.36 24.24
CA ILE A 322 -46.52 87.40 25.66
C ILE A 322 -45.87 86.06 26.04
N THR A 323 -46.61 84.98 25.80
CA THR A 323 -46.18 83.59 25.89
C THR A 323 -46.12 83.03 24.48
N CYS A 324 -44.92 82.64 24.05
CA CYS A 324 -44.69 81.93 22.81
C CYS A 324 -44.10 80.55 23.14
N SER A 325 -44.72 79.50 22.61
CA SER A 325 -44.23 78.12 22.68
C SER A 325 -43.57 77.75 21.36
N ASP A 326 -42.55 76.92 21.43
CA ASP A 326 -41.86 76.37 20.26
C ASP A 326 -42.82 75.57 19.36
N VAL A 327 -42.61 75.61 18.04
CA VAL A 327 -43.44 74.89 17.07
C VAL A 327 -42.72 73.65 16.59
N ASP A 328 -43.23 72.49 17.02
CA ASP A 328 -42.74 71.19 16.55
C ASP A 328 -43.01 71.00 15.05
N GLU A 329 -41.99 71.29 14.25
CA GLU A 329 -42.03 71.28 12.79
C GLU A 329 -41.82 69.87 12.22
N CYS A 330 -41.24 68.97 12.99
CA CYS A 330 -41.08 67.56 12.64
C CYS A 330 -42.42 66.87 12.39
N LYS A 331 -43.51 67.33 13.03
CA LYS A 331 -44.90 66.88 12.77
C LYS A 331 -45.37 67.03 11.32
N TYR A 332 -44.69 67.83 10.47
CA TYR A 332 -45.01 67.97 9.05
C TYR A 332 -44.20 67.02 8.13
N HIS A 333 -43.40 66.13 8.72
CA HIS A 333 -42.52 65.17 8.06
C HIS A 333 -41.61 65.85 7.01
N PRO A 334 -40.72 66.78 7.41
CA PRO A 334 -39.80 67.45 6.49
C PRO A 334 -38.64 66.54 6.05
N CYS A 335 -38.31 65.51 6.83
CA CYS A 335 -37.20 64.60 6.55
C CYS A 335 -37.63 63.44 5.65
N TYR A 336 -36.64 62.77 5.05
CA TYR A 336 -36.88 61.60 4.20
C TYR A 336 -37.41 60.42 5.04
N PRO A 337 -38.27 59.52 4.51
CA PRO A 337 -38.77 58.37 5.26
C PRO A 337 -37.63 57.54 5.89
N GLY A 338 -37.73 57.26 7.18
CA GLY A 338 -36.68 56.59 7.96
C GLY A 338 -35.60 57.50 8.56
N VAL A 339 -35.44 58.74 8.07
CA VAL A 339 -34.51 59.71 8.66
C VAL A 339 -35.11 60.36 9.91
N ARG A 340 -34.32 60.41 10.99
CA ARG A 340 -34.72 61.08 12.24
C ARG A 340 -34.81 62.60 12.04
N CYS A 341 -35.98 63.15 12.33
CA CYS A 341 -36.17 64.59 12.50
C CYS A 341 -35.87 64.98 13.95
N VAL A 342 -35.12 66.07 14.15
CA VAL A 342 -34.81 66.64 15.45
C VAL A 342 -35.37 68.05 15.51
N ASN A 343 -36.39 68.24 16.36
CA ASN A 343 -36.95 69.56 16.62
C ASN A 343 -36.00 70.39 17.51
N LEU A 344 -35.90 71.68 17.24
CA LEU A 344 -34.98 72.64 17.86
C LEU A 344 -35.78 73.87 18.31
N ALA A 345 -35.23 74.66 19.24
CA ALA A 345 -35.88 75.89 19.69
C ALA A 345 -34.99 77.11 19.37
N PRO A 346 -35.18 77.79 18.22
CA PRO A 346 -36.18 77.55 17.17
C PRO A 346 -35.77 76.57 16.08
N GLY A 347 -36.76 75.99 15.40
CA GLY A 347 -36.63 75.33 14.09
C GLY A 347 -36.57 73.80 14.13
N TYR A 348 -36.08 73.21 13.05
CA TYR A 348 -35.80 71.77 12.99
C TYR A 348 -34.55 71.48 12.17
N ARG A 349 -34.01 70.28 12.35
CA ARG A 349 -33.08 69.66 11.40
C ARG A 349 -33.45 68.21 11.13
N CYS A 350 -33.12 67.75 9.94
CA CYS A 350 -33.02 66.35 9.59
C CYS A 350 -31.58 65.88 9.81
N ASP A 351 -31.41 64.66 10.32
CA ASP A 351 -30.12 64.01 10.31
C ASP A 351 -29.75 63.56 8.86
N ALA A 352 -28.65 62.82 8.70
CA ALA A 352 -28.20 62.34 7.40
C ALA A 352 -29.22 61.41 6.72
N CYS A 353 -29.09 61.23 5.39
CA CYS A 353 -29.77 60.14 4.69
C CYS A 353 -29.36 58.77 5.26
N PRO A 354 -30.17 57.71 5.09
CA PRO A 354 -29.81 56.36 5.51
C PRO A 354 -28.55 55.87 4.80
N VAL A 355 -27.91 54.82 5.35
CA VAL A 355 -26.83 54.10 4.66
C VAL A 355 -27.35 53.59 3.30
N GLY A 356 -26.52 53.65 2.27
CA GLY A 356 -26.92 53.38 0.87
C GLY A 356 -27.61 54.56 0.16
N PHE A 357 -27.85 55.69 0.84
CA PHE A 357 -28.47 56.87 0.25
C PHE A 357 -27.64 58.14 0.48
N THR A 358 -27.61 59.02 -0.52
CA THR A 358 -26.96 60.34 -0.47
C THR A 358 -27.99 61.46 -0.65
N GLY A 359 -27.75 62.61 -0.02
CA GLY A 359 -28.63 63.77 -0.11
C GLY A 359 -28.28 64.87 0.88
N PRO A 360 -28.73 66.12 0.64
CA PRO A 360 -28.44 67.24 1.51
C PRO A 360 -29.17 67.11 2.86
N MET A 361 -28.48 67.42 3.96
CA MET A 361 -29.13 67.67 5.25
C MET A 361 -30.01 68.92 5.14
N VAL A 362 -31.26 68.82 5.61
CA VAL A 362 -32.20 69.94 5.63
C VAL A 362 -32.37 70.45 7.05
N GLN A 363 -32.22 71.76 7.24
CA GLN A 363 -32.55 72.47 8.47
C GLN A 363 -33.23 73.79 8.13
N GLY A 364 -34.10 74.26 9.02
CA GLY A 364 -34.83 75.50 8.81
C GLY A 364 -35.69 75.89 10.00
N VAL A 365 -36.41 77.00 9.86
CA VAL A 365 -37.27 77.57 10.90
C VAL A 365 -38.63 77.90 10.29
N GLY A 366 -39.71 77.53 10.96
CA GLY A 366 -41.07 77.84 10.57
C GLY A 366 -41.73 76.74 9.74
N VAL A 367 -43.00 76.45 10.09
CA VAL A 367 -43.88 75.47 9.43
C VAL A 367 -43.93 75.60 7.90
N ASN A 368 -43.85 76.83 7.36
CA ASN A 368 -43.87 77.05 5.92
C ASN A 368 -42.59 76.52 5.25
N PHE A 369 -41.44 76.62 5.91
CA PHE A 369 -40.18 76.08 5.41
C PHE A 369 -40.20 74.54 5.48
N ALA A 370 -40.64 73.97 6.61
CA ALA A 370 -40.77 72.52 6.81
C ALA A 370 -41.73 71.83 5.81
N LYS A 371 -42.76 72.53 5.33
CA LYS A 371 -43.68 72.01 4.31
C LYS A 371 -43.16 72.08 2.88
N THR A 372 -42.23 73.00 2.58
CA THR A 372 -41.77 73.30 1.21
C THR A 372 -40.39 72.73 0.90
N ASN A 373 -39.50 72.71 1.89
CA ASN A 373 -38.15 72.18 1.77
C ASN A 373 -38.11 70.83 2.47
N LYS A 374 -38.40 69.77 1.71
CA LYS A 374 -38.26 68.38 2.20
C LYS A 374 -36.91 67.81 1.82
N GLN A 375 -36.35 66.99 2.71
CA GLN A 375 -35.15 66.22 2.43
C GLN A 375 -35.42 65.17 1.35
N VAL A 376 -34.57 65.17 0.32
CA VAL A 376 -34.57 64.16 -0.74
C VAL A 376 -33.28 63.37 -0.59
N CYS A 377 -33.42 62.05 -0.41
CA CYS A 377 -32.32 61.11 -0.43
C CYS A 377 -32.43 60.30 -1.73
N THR A 378 -31.35 60.28 -2.50
CA THR A 378 -31.20 59.49 -3.71
C THR A 378 -30.31 58.28 -3.43
N ASP A 379 -30.64 57.18 -4.07
CA ASP A 379 -29.89 55.94 -4.08
C ASP A 379 -28.40 56.15 -4.43
N VAL A 380 -27.49 55.44 -3.77
CA VAL A 380 -26.05 55.43 -4.10
C VAL A 380 -25.76 54.21 -4.96
N ASP A 381 -25.57 54.41 -6.25
CA ASP A 381 -25.19 53.32 -7.16
C ASP A 381 -23.72 52.92 -6.93
N GLU A 382 -23.49 51.97 -6.02
CA GLU A 382 -22.14 51.51 -5.67
C GLU A 382 -21.45 50.80 -6.84
N CYS A 383 -22.20 50.15 -7.73
CA CYS A 383 -21.66 49.45 -8.90
C CYS A 383 -20.87 50.37 -9.84
N ARG A 384 -21.13 51.68 -9.82
CA ARG A 384 -20.39 52.68 -10.62
C ARG A 384 -18.97 52.96 -10.15
N HIS A 385 -18.57 52.50 -8.96
CA HIS A 385 -17.23 52.68 -8.43
C HIS A 385 -16.64 51.30 -8.07
N GLY A 386 -15.64 50.86 -8.82
CA GLY A 386 -14.93 49.60 -8.56
C GLY A 386 -15.83 48.35 -8.58
N ASN A 387 -16.88 48.32 -9.41
CA ASN A 387 -17.85 47.21 -9.49
C ASN A 387 -18.54 46.90 -8.14
N GLY A 388 -18.71 47.90 -7.26
CA GLY A 388 -19.22 47.68 -5.90
C GLY A 388 -18.30 46.83 -5.02
N ALA A 389 -17.00 46.72 -5.35
CA ALA A 389 -16.09 45.74 -4.77
C ALA A 389 -16.53 44.26 -4.94
N CYS A 390 -17.47 43.97 -5.84
CA CYS A 390 -17.73 42.61 -6.30
C CYS A 390 -16.52 42.06 -7.05
N VAL A 391 -16.36 40.73 -7.04
CA VAL A 391 -15.23 40.00 -7.65
C VAL A 391 -14.92 40.47 -9.08
N LEU A 392 -13.63 40.49 -9.42
CA LEU A 392 -13.20 40.82 -10.78
C LEU A 392 -13.86 39.86 -11.77
N ASN A 393 -14.53 40.42 -12.78
CA ASN A 393 -15.36 39.71 -13.77
C ASN A 393 -16.74 39.22 -13.31
N SER A 394 -17.23 39.55 -12.10
CA SER A 394 -18.66 39.39 -11.76
C SER A 394 -19.51 40.61 -12.12
N ILE A 395 -20.82 40.42 -12.17
CA ILE A 395 -21.81 41.45 -12.53
C ILE A 395 -22.36 42.11 -11.25
N CYS A 396 -21.97 43.35 -10.94
CA CYS A 396 -22.61 44.10 -9.87
C CYS A 396 -24.05 44.53 -10.26
N ILE A 397 -25.01 44.31 -9.37
CA ILE A 397 -26.43 44.66 -9.54
C ILE A 397 -26.85 45.63 -8.44
N ASN A 398 -27.04 46.91 -8.81
CA ASN A 398 -27.50 47.93 -7.87
C ASN A 398 -28.95 47.67 -7.43
N THR A 399 -29.27 47.96 -6.17
CA THR A 399 -30.63 47.89 -5.59
C THR A 399 -30.88 49.13 -4.72
N LEU A 400 -32.11 49.32 -4.22
CA LEU A 400 -32.44 50.55 -3.47
C LEU A 400 -31.84 50.54 -2.06
N GLY A 401 -30.76 51.30 -1.85
CA GLY A 401 -30.03 51.43 -0.59
C GLY A 401 -28.93 50.39 -0.35
N SER A 402 -28.55 49.63 -1.38
CA SER A 402 -27.47 48.63 -1.36
C SER A 402 -27.26 48.08 -2.77
N TYR A 403 -26.10 47.53 -3.07
CA TYR A 403 -25.89 46.64 -4.21
C TYR A 403 -25.97 45.17 -3.80
N ARG A 404 -25.95 44.27 -4.80
CA ARG A 404 -25.55 42.87 -4.63
C ARG A 404 -24.66 42.43 -5.79
N CYS A 405 -23.79 41.46 -5.55
CA CYS A 405 -23.02 40.82 -6.60
C CYS A 405 -23.85 39.72 -7.26
N GLY A 406 -23.89 39.70 -8.59
CA GLY A 406 -24.48 38.65 -9.41
C GLY A 406 -23.43 37.65 -9.92
N PRO A 407 -23.80 36.80 -10.89
CA PRO A 407 -22.90 35.79 -11.45
C PRO A 407 -21.72 36.41 -12.20
N CYS A 408 -20.78 35.55 -12.60
CA CYS A 408 -19.71 35.90 -13.52
C CYS A 408 -20.26 36.38 -14.88
N LYS A 409 -19.46 37.20 -15.57
CA LYS A 409 -19.75 37.65 -16.95
C LYS A 409 -19.61 36.48 -17.93
N PRO A 410 -20.29 36.50 -19.09
CA PRO A 410 -20.11 35.48 -20.13
C PRO A 410 -18.63 35.28 -20.49
N GLY A 411 -18.18 34.03 -20.63
CA GLY A 411 -16.77 33.67 -20.76
C GLY A 411 -16.00 33.55 -19.43
N TYR A 412 -16.70 33.61 -18.28
CA TYR A 412 -16.12 33.43 -16.95
C TYR A 412 -17.02 32.54 -16.07
N THR A 413 -16.40 31.64 -15.32
CA THR A 413 -17.03 30.70 -14.38
C THR A 413 -16.54 30.94 -12.95
N GLY A 414 -17.30 30.48 -11.95
CA GLY A 414 -17.02 30.70 -10.53
C GLY A 414 -18.05 31.61 -9.84
N ASP A 415 -17.65 32.17 -8.69
CA ASP A 415 -18.54 32.75 -7.68
C ASP A 415 -17.97 34.08 -7.12
N GLN A 416 -18.35 34.46 -5.89
CA GLN A 416 -17.76 35.62 -5.17
C GLN A 416 -16.66 35.23 -4.15
N THR A 417 -16.22 33.96 -4.13
CA THR A 417 -15.41 33.35 -3.06
C THR A 417 -14.16 32.66 -3.61
N ARG A 418 -14.33 31.65 -4.49
CA ARG A 418 -13.29 31.08 -5.38
C ARG A 418 -12.90 32.07 -6.50
N GLY A 419 -13.84 32.93 -6.90
CA GLY A 419 -13.66 34.04 -7.85
C GLY A 419 -13.93 33.67 -9.32
N CYS A 420 -14.23 34.69 -10.14
CA CYS A 420 -14.56 34.51 -11.56
C CYS A 420 -13.31 34.30 -12.44
N LYS A 421 -12.99 33.04 -12.72
CA LYS A 421 -11.93 32.60 -13.65
C LYS A 421 -12.47 32.57 -15.08
N THR A 422 -11.60 32.52 -16.09
CA THR A 422 -12.02 32.32 -17.49
C THR A 422 -12.64 30.94 -17.67
N GLU A 423 -13.75 30.87 -18.40
CA GLU A 423 -14.40 29.63 -18.79
C GLU A 423 -13.45 28.74 -19.63
N ARG A 424 -13.38 27.45 -19.28
CA ARG A 424 -12.51 26.43 -19.89
C ARG A 424 -13.34 25.19 -20.23
N ASN A 425 -12.99 24.48 -21.29
CA ASN A 425 -13.50 23.14 -21.60
C ASN A 425 -12.63 22.49 -22.69
N CYS A 426 -12.68 21.17 -22.82
CA CYS A 426 -11.94 20.44 -23.84
C CYS A 426 -12.70 20.41 -25.17
N ARG A 427 -14.04 20.54 -25.13
CA ARG A 427 -14.94 20.45 -26.31
C ARG A 427 -14.78 21.59 -27.32
N ASN A 428 -14.35 22.78 -26.91
CA ASN A 428 -14.10 23.91 -27.81
C ASN A 428 -12.60 24.27 -27.86
N PRO A 429 -11.92 24.13 -29.02
CA PRO A 429 -10.52 24.52 -29.17
C PRO A 429 -10.19 25.99 -28.84
N GLU A 430 -11.16 26.91 -28.84
CA GLU A 430 -10.94 28.30 -28.42
C GLU A 430 -10.99 28.49 -26.88
N LEU A 431 -11.43 27.47 -26.12
CA LEU A 431 -11.55 27.48 -24.65
C LEU A 431 -10.71 26.38 -23.97
N ASN A 432 -10.05 25.52 -24.76
CA ASN A 432 -9.09 24.54 -24.27
C ASN A 432 -7.82 25.27 -23.76
N PRO A 433 -7.46 25.12 -22.47
CA PRO A 433 -6.34 25.85 -21.88
C PRO A 433 -4.98 25.15 -22.07
N CYS A 434 -4.95 23.91 -22.57
CA CYS A 434 -3.79 23.03 -22.54
C CYS A 434 -2.75 23.35 -23.64
N SER A 435 -1.54 22.81 -23.48
CA SER A 435 -0.50 22.81 -24.50
C SER A 435 -0.99 22.12 -25.79
N VAL A 436 -0.45 22.52 -26.94
CA VAL A 436 -0.72 21.85 -28.24
C VAL A 436 -0.26 20.39 -28.28
N ASN A 437 0.60 19.98 -27.34
CA ASN A 437 1.09 18.62 -27.16
C ASN A 437 0.53 17.96 -25.88
N ALA A 438 -0.56 18.48 -25.33
CA ALA A 438 -1.23 17.93 -24.16
C ALA A 438 -2.64 17.42 -24.50
N GLN A 439 -3.04 16.34 -23.83
CA GLN A 439 -4.43 15.94 -23.74
C GLN A 439 -5.16 16.82 -22.70
N CYS A 440 -6.36 17.23 -23.06
CA CYS A 440 -7.28 17.94 -22.17
C CYS A 440 -8.26 16.93 -21.59
N VAL A 441 -8.47 16.97 -20.27
CA VAL A 441 -9.38 16.08 -19.54
C VAL A 441 -10.43 16.94 -18.82
N GLU A 442 -11.70 16.54 -18.92
CA GLU A 442 -12.82 17.14 -18.19
C GLU A 442 -13.08 16.26 -16.95
N GLU A 443 -12.86 16.78 -15.74
CA GLU A 443 -12.95 16.02 -14.48
C GLU A 443 -14.41 15.81 -14.02
N ARG A 444 -14.65 14.92 -13.03
CA ARG A 444 -15.98 14.67 -12.41
C ARG A 444 -16.70 15.99 -12.04
N GLN A 445 -16.00 16.92 -11.39
CA GLN A 445 -16.51 18.25 -10.99
C GLN A 445 -16.60 19.30 -12.13
N GLY A 446 -16.27 18.93 -13.39
CA GLY A 446 -16.29 19.84 -14.54
C GLY A 446 -15.16 20.86 -14.61
N ASP A 447 -14.16 20.79 -13.72
CA ASP A 447 -12.89 21.52 -13.87
C ASP A 447 -12.03 20.86 -14.96
N VAL A 448 -11.05 21.60 -15.51
CA VAL A 448 -10.24 21.14 -16.66
C VAL A 448 -8.78 20.96 -16.28
N THR A 449 -8.30 19.72 -16.40
CA THR A 449 -6.89 19.37 -16.27
C THR A 449 -6.25 19.13 -17.65
N CYS A 450 -4.93 19.18 -17.66
CA CYS A 450 -4.10 19.02 -18.84
C CYS A 450 -2.98 18.04 -18.51
N VAL A 451 -2.72 17.08 -19.38
CA VAL A 451 -1.64 16.09 -19.23
C VAL A 451 -0.82 16.09 -20.51
N CYS A 452 0.50 16.22 -20.42
CA CYS A 452 1.36 16.17 -21.61
C CYS A 452 1.26 14.79 -22.28
N GLY A 453 1.16 14.75 -23.61
CA GLY A 453 1.09 13.51 -24.38
C GLY A 453 2.45 12.81 -24.43
N VAL A 454 2.45 11.51 -24.76
CA VAL A 454 3.67 10.67 -24.82
C VAL A 454 4.78 11.33 -25.66
N GLY A 455 6.01 11.35 -25.13
CA GLY A 455 7.15 12.09 -25.68
C GLY A 455 7.15 13.61 -25.38
N TRP A 456 6.36 14.03 -24.39
CA TRP A 456 6.34 15.40 -23.86
C TRP A 456 6.12 15.40 -22.34
N ALA A 457 6.81 16.29 -21.63
CA ALA A 457 6.74 16.44 -20.18
C ALA A 457 6.46 17.90 -19.76
N GLY A 458 5.91 18.11 -18.57
CA GLY A 458 5.52 19.43 -18.04
C GLY A 458 4.15 19.44 -17.34
N ASP A 459 3.66 20.64 -17.01
CA ASP A 459 2.41 20.83 -16.23
C ASP A 459 1.11 20.72 -17.06
N GLY A 460 1.21 20.23 -18.30
CA GLY A 460 0.10 20.11 -19.25
C GLY A 460 -0.35 21.41 -19.90
N TYR A 461 -0.17 22.56 -19.24
CA TYR A 461 -0.35 23.88 -19.83
C TYR A 461 0.88 24.29 -20.66
N VAL A 462 2.06 23.88 -20.20
CA VAL A 462 3.34 23.95 -20.89
C VAL A 462 3.90 22.54 -20.98
N CYS A 463 4.24 22.08 -22.19
CA CYS A 463 4.90 20.79 -22.39
C CYS A 463 6.18 20.98 -23.23
N GLY A 464 7.31 20.56 -22.67
CA GLY A 464 8.59 20.39 -23.34
C GLY A 464 8.67 19.03 -24.01
N LYS A 465 9.65 18.86 -24.91
CA LYS A 465 9.94 17.52 -25.41
C LYS A 465 10.51 16.68 -24.26
N ASP A 466 10.14 15.41 -24.25
CA ASP A 466 10.67 14.33 -23.45
C ASP A 466 11.05 13.22 -24.46
N ILE A 467 12.26 12.65 -24.38
CA ILE A 467 12.82 11.78 -25.44
C ILE A 467 12.93 10.31 -25.00
N ASP A 468 13.20 10.09 -23.71
CA ASP A 468 13.33 8.82 -23.04
C ASP A 468 12.12 8.46 -22.14
N ILE A 469 11.13 9.35 -22.05
CA ILE A 469 9.74 9.13 -21.61
C ILE A 469 9.58 8.87 -20.10
N ASP A 470 10.44 9.45 -19.28
CA ASP A 470 10.36 9.38 -17.81
C ASP A 470 9.47 10.47 -17.17
N SER A 471 8.90 11.36 -18.00
CA SER A 471 8.11 12.54 -17.62
C SER A 471 8.90 13.74 -17.08
N TYR A 472 10.18 13.88 -17.41
CA TYR A 472 10.91 15.13 -17.31
C TYR A 472 11.35 15.64 -18.70
N PRO A 473 11.39 16.98 -18.91
CA PRO A 473 11.69 17.56 -20.21
C PRO A 473 13.19 17.70 -20.51
N ASP A 474 13.51 17.51 -21.80
CA ASP A 474 14.80 17.75 -22.48
C ASP A 474 15.56 19.02 -22.03
N GLU A 475 14.82 20.06 -21.64
CA GLU A 475 15.21 21.45 -21.37
C GLU A 475 14.24 22.07 -20.33
N GLU A 476 14.70 22.99 -19.48
CA GLU A 476 13.88 23.62 -18.41
C GLU A 476 12.69 24.42 -18.97
N LEU A 477 11.51 24.24 -18.36
CA LEU A 477 10.25 24.85 -18.81
C LEU A 477 9.81 26.03 -17.90
N PRO A 478 9.10 27.03 -18.46
CA PRO A 478 8.60 28.20 -17.72
C PRO A 478 7.35 27.89 -16.86
N CYS A 479 7.38 26.81 -16.09
CA CYS A 479 6.34 26.38 -15.14
C CYS A 479 6.98 25.88 -13.83
N SER A 480 6.20 25.85 -12.73
CA SER A 480 6.73 25.65 -11.37
C SER A 480 6.52 24.24 -10.79
N ALA A 481 6.09 23.27 -11.61
CA ALA A 481 5.94 21.88 -11.19
C ALA A 481 7.29 21.14 -11.21
N ARG A 482 7.41 20.00 -10.49
CA ARG A 482 8.65 19.20 -10.43
C ARG A 482 9.07 18.76 -11.84
N ASN A 483 8.12 18.28 -12.63
CA ASN A 483 8.26 17.86 -14.02
C ASN A 483 8.39 19.03 -15.04
N CYS A 484 8.62 20.27 -14.58
CA CYS A 484 9.04 21.40 -15.42
C CYS A 484 10.55 21.69 -15.34
N LYS A 485 11.26 21.10 -14.36
CA LYS A 485 12.73 21.13 -14.31
C LYS A 485 13.30 20.43 -15.55
N LYS A 486 14.49 20.83 -16.01
CA LYS A 486 15.27 20.01 -16.95
C LYS A 486 15.57 18.66 -16.29
N ASP A 487 15.42 17.58 -17.04
CA ASP A 487 15.89 16.24 -16.65
C ASP A 487 17.43 16.18 -16.54
N ASN A 488 17.98 15.30 -15.70
CA ASN A 488 19.44 15.19 -15.47
C ASN A 488 20.15 14.08 -16.28
N CYS A 489 19.45 13.15 -16.94
CA CYS A 489 20.04 12.05 -17.72
C CYS A 489 19.70 11.93 -19.22
N LYS A 490 18.57 12.46 -19.72
CA LYS A 490 18.24 12.76 -21.14
C LYS A 490 18.18 11.62 -22.16
N TYR A 491 18.87 10.51 -21.95
CA TYR A 491 18.88 9.35 -22.85
C TYR A 491 18.74 8.02 -22.09
N VAL A 492 18.52 8.09 -20.78
CA VAL A 492 18.41 6.98 -19.83
C VAL A 492 17.28 7.37 -18.87
N PRO A 493 16.10 6.73 -18.94
CA PRO A 493 14.97 7.07 -18.09
C PRO A 493 15.35 6.95 -16.61
N ASN A 494 15.19 8.02 -15.84
CA ASN A 494 15.46 8.02 -14.40
C ASN A 494 14.41 8.85 -13.65
N SER A 495 13.15 8.38 -13.62
CA SER A 495 11.95 9.19 -13.31
C SER A 495 11.89 9.78 -11.89
N GLY A 496 12.78 9.39 -10.97
CA GLY A 496 12.94 10.08 -9.69
C GLY A 496 13.88 11.30 -9.78
N GLN A 497 14.72 11.40 -10.81
CA GLN A 497 15.84 12.31 -10.95
C GLN A 497 16.75 12.33 -9.72
N GLU A 498 17.10 11.13 -9.25
CA GLU A 498 18.16 10.91 -8.27
C GLU A 498 19.50 11.50 -8.78
N ASP A 499 20.26 12.08 -7.85
CA ASP A 499 21.39 13.01 -8.04
C ASP A 499 22.12 13.09 -6.68
N ALA A 500 23.05 12.17 -6.43
CA ALA A 500 23.60 11.94 -5.09
C ALA A 500 24.65 12.98 -4.64
N ASP A 501 25.51 13.47 -5.55
CA ASP A 501 26.52 14.50 -5.24
C ASP A 501 26.00 15.95 -5.40
N GLY A 502 25.01 16.18 -6.26
CA GLY A 502 24.41 17.49 -6.53
C GLY A 502 25.04 18.31 -7.66
N ASP A 503 25.85 17.71 -8.54
CA ASP A 503 26.42 18.31 -9.76
C ASP A 503 25.33 18.73 -10.78
N GLY A 504 24.28 17.93 -10.92
CA GLY A 504 23.19 18.11 -11.89
C GLY A 504 23.23 17.16 -13.11
N ILE A 505 24.14 16.19 -13.12
CA ILE A 505 23.96 14.88 -13.77
C ILE A 505 23.09 13.98 -12.84
N GLY A 506 22.58 12.85 -13.32
CA GLY A 506 21.81 11.91 -12.49
C GLY A 506 22.50 10.56 -12.33
N ASP A 507 22.22 9.88 -11.22
CA ASP A 507 22.88 8.63 -10.81
C ASP A 507 22.83 7.55 -11.90
N ALA A 508 21.75 7.51 -12.69
CA ALA A 508 21.53 6.55 -13.78
C ALA A 508 22.42 6.76 -15.03
N CYS A 509 23.15 7.88 -15.12
CA CYS A 509 23.97 8.24 -16.28
C CYS A 509 25.34 8.86 -15.94
N ASP A 510 25.69 9.01 -14.66
CA ASP A 510 27.04 9.42 -14.25
C ASP A 510 28.07 8.27 -14.36
N GLU A 511 29.35 8.63 -14.41
CA GLU A 511 30.49 7.71 -14.29
C GLU A 511 31.03 7.61 -12.84
N ASP A 512 30.71 8.58 -11.96
CA ASP A 512 31.27 8.82 -10.60
C ASP A 512 30.19 9.44 -9.68
N ALA A 513 29.10 8.69 -9.40
CA ALA A 513 27.79 9.25 -9.02
C ALA A 513 27.71 9.92 -7.63
N ASP A 514 28.66 9.66 -6.72
CA ASP A 514 28.76 10.35 -5.42
C ASP A 514 29.89 11.39 -5.35
N GLY A 515 30.62 11.58 -6.46
CA GLY A 515 31.66 12.58 -6.64
C GLY A 515 32.96 12.37 -5.86
N ASP A 516 33.22 11.17 -5.32
CA ASP A 516 34.44 10.90 -4.55
C ASP A 516 35.73 10.78 -5.40
N GLY A 517 35.58 10.47 -6.70
CA GLY A 517 36.69 10.28 -7.65
C GLY A 517 36.98 8.83 -8.01
N ILE A 518 36.08 7.89 -7.68
CA ILE A 518 36.20 6.45 -7.98
C ILE A 518 35.00 6.04 -8.83
N LEU A 519 35.28 5.69 -10.09
CA LEU A 519 34.24 5.36 -11.07
C LEU A 519 33.35 4.18 -10.60
N ASN A 520 32.05 4.26 -10.88
CA ASN A 520 31.01 3.32 -10.43
C ASN A 520 31.33 1.83 -10.69
N GLU A 521 32.09 1.48 -11.75
CA GLU A 521 32.53 0.10 -12.05
C GLU A 521 33.61 -0.46 -11.06
N GLN A 522 34.24 0.40 -10.27
CA GLN A 522 35.36 0.10 -9.38
C GLN A 522 35.08 0.42 -7.92
N ASP A 523 33.98 1.11 -7.66
CA ASP A 523 33.49 1.47 -6.34
C ASP A 523 32.62 0.36 -5.72
N ASN A 524 32.62 0.27 -4.39
CA ASN A 524 31.74 -0.57 -3.59
C ASN A 524 30.64 0.19 -2.84
N CYS A 525 30.52 1.51 -2.98
CA CYS A 525 29.43 2.31 -2.43
C CYS A 525 28.95 3.43 -3.38
N VAL A 526 28.54 3.07 -4.61
CA VAL A 526 28.20 3.95 -5.77
C VAL A 526 27.38 5.22 -5.48
N LEU A 527 26.67 5.29 -4.35
CA LEU A 527 25.82 6.42 -3.93
C LEU A 527 26.25 7.02 -2.57
N THR A 528 27.48 6.80 -2.08
CA THR A 528 27.90 7.13 -0.70
C THR A 528 29.43 7.26 -0.56
N HIS A 529 29.94 8.45 -0.90
CA HIS A 529 31.36 8.86 -1.00
C HIS A 529 32.27 8.20 0.06
N ASN A 530 33.19 7.32 -0.37
CA ASN A 530 33.94 6.44 0.55
C ASN A 530 35.44 6.17 0.21
N ILE A 531 36.15 7.10 -0.43
CA ILE A 531 37.56 7.13 -0.95
C ILE A 531 38.58 6.12 -0.40
N ASP A 532 38.48 5.65 0.86
CA ASP A 532 39.31 4.57 1.40
C ASP A 532 38.92 3.15 0.93
N GLN A 533 37.76 2.98 0.27
CA GLN A 533 37.25 1.72 -0.32
C GLN A 533 37.26 0.55 0.66
N ARG A 534 37.08 0.84 1.95
CA ARG A 534 37.14 -0.18 2.98
C ARG A 534 35.92 -1.08 2.91
N ASN A 535 36.17 -2.38 2.81
CA ASN A 535 35.21 -3.44 3.09
C ASN A 535 35.86 -4.41 4.10
N SER A 536 35.13 -4.76 5.16
CA SER A 536 35.64 -5.50 6.30
C SER A 536 35.44 -7.02 6.24
N ASP A 537 34.43 -7.54 5.53
CA ASP A 537 34.11 -8.98 5.48
C ASP A 537 34.25 -9.63 4.08
N LYS A 538 34.07 -8.84 3.02
CA LYS A 538 34.16 -9.08 1.56
C LYS A 538 32.92 -9.70 0.94
N ASP A 539 31.80 -9.07 1.21
CA ASP A 539 30.61 -9.01 0.34
C ASP A 539 30.90 -8.18 -0.95
N ILE A 540 29.91 -7.45 -1.52
CA ILE A 540 30.11 -6.52 -2.64
C ILE A 540 30.05 -5.02 -2.27
N PHE A 541 29.51 -4.65 -1.10
CA PHE A 541 29.36 -3.27 -0.65
C PHE A 541 30.60 -2.77 0.13
N GLY A 542 30.61 -1.51 0.57
CA GLY A 542 31.68 -0.95 1.40
C GLY A 542 31.20 -0.59 2.81
N ASP A 543 32.12 -0.53 3.79
CA ASP A 543 31.89 -0.15 5.20
C ASP A 543 31.08 1.17 5.38
N ALA A 544 30.97 2.00 4.34
CA ALA A 544 30.27 3.28 4.35
C ALA A 544 28.77 3.19 3.98
N CYS A 545 28.38 2.18 3.19
CA CYS A 545 27.00 1.96 2.70
C CYS A 545 26.42 0.60 3.12
N ASP A 546 27.27 -0.34 3.53
CA ASP A 546 26.89 -1.67 4.02
C ASP A 546 26.15 -1.55 5.37
N ASN A 547 24.86 -1.89 5.36
CA ASN A 547 23.98 -1.91 6.54
C ASN A 547 24.29 -3.05 7.53
N CYS A 548 25.24 -3.94 7.22
CA CYS A 548 25.66 -5.02 8.11
C CYS A 548 27.17 -5.19 8.36
N GLN A 549 28.06 -4.32 7.85
CA GLN A 549 29.53 -4.06 8.07
C GLN A 549 30.53 -5.20 8.40
N THR A 550 30.07 -6.39 8.81
CA THR A 550 30.83 -7.54 9.29
C THR A 550 30.10 -8.87 9.01
N VAL A 551 28.93 -8.85 8.37
CA VAL A 551 28.05 -10.01 8.12
C VAL A 551 27.47 -10.00 6.70
N LEU A 552 28.27 -10.52 5.75
CA LEU A 552 28.03 -10.60 4.30
C LEU A 552 26.56 -10.78 3.89
N ASN A 553 26.01 -9.73 3.29
CA ASN A 553 24.65 -9.60 2.77
C ASN A 553 24.63 -8.81 1.45
N ASN A 554 25.01 -9.46 0.34
CA ASN A 554 24.99 -8.89 -1.02
C ASN A 554 23.59 -8.42 -1.49
N ASP A 555 22.53 -8.72 -0.75
CA ASP A 555 21.16 -8.28 -0.97
C ASP A 555 20.81 -6.99 -0.21
N GLN A 556 21.62 -6.58 0.78
CA GLN A 556 21.43 -5.39 1.64
C GLN A 556 20.01 -5.22 2.20
N LYS A 557 19.26 -6.32 2.32
CA LYS A 557 17.86 -6.26 2.72
C LYS A 557 17.73 -5.76 4.16
N ASP A 558 16.80 -4.84 4.34
CA ASP A 558 16.37 -4.19 5.57
C ASP A 558 14.84 -4.23 5.51
N THR A 559 14.17 -4.79 6.53
CA THR A 559 12.73 -5.11 6.47
C THR A 559 11.84 -4.05 7.13
N ASP A 560 12.33 -3.38 8.17
CA ASP A 560 11.59 -2.32 8.87
C ASP A 560 12.04 -0.89 8.47
N GLY A 561 13.23 -0.75 7.89
CA GLY A 561 13.82 0.52 7.47
C GLY A 561 14.59 1.26 8.57
N ASP A 562 15.02 0.58 9.64
CA ASP A 562 15.89 1.14 10.70
C ASP A 562 17.25 1.62 10.17
N GLY A 563 17.76 0.98 9.11
CA GLY A 563 19.12 1.14 8.60
C GLY A 563 20.09 0.03 9.05
N THR A 564 19.58 -1.01 9.71
CA THR A 564 20.29 -2.26 10.04
C THR A 564 19.76 -3.39 9.17
N GLY A 565 20.64 -4.16 8.52
CA GLY A 565 20.19 -5.21 7.60
C GLY A 565 19.69 -6.49 8.28
N ASP A 566 18.78 -7.20 7.61
CA ASP A 566 18.23 -8.53 7.97
C ASP A 566 19.32 -9.51 8.45
N ALA A 567 20.51 -9.45 7.87
CA ALA A 567 21.60 -10.39 8.14
C ALA A 567 22.28 -10.18 9.51
N CYS A 568 22.13 -9.01 10.13
CA CYS A 568 22.80 -8.65 11.38
C CYS A 568 21.86 -8.14 12.49
N ASP A 569 20.58 -7.92 12.21
CA ASP A 569 19.60 -7.57 13.24
C ASP A 569 19.21 -8.75 14.18
N ASP A 570 18.80 -8.39 15.39
CA ASP A 570 18.19 -9.25 16.41
C ASP A 570 16.64 -9.27 16.34
N ASP A 571 16.00 -8.33 15.61
CA ASP A 571 14.57 -7.91 15.64
C ASP A 571 14.13 -7.34 14.25
N MET A 572 14.20 -8.16 13.18
CA MET A 572 14.27 -7.69 11.77
C MET A 572 13.09 -6.85 11.26
N ASP A 573 11.90 -6.93 11.89
CA ASP A 573 10.70 -6.20 11.46
C ASP A 573 10.26 -5.10 12.43
N GLY A 574 11.11 -4.75 13.42
CA GLY A 574 10.90 -3.60 14.30
C GLY A 574 9.72 -3.73 15.28
N ASP A 575 9.11 -4.92 15.35
CA ASP A 575 8.04 -5.27 16.30
C ASP A 575 8.47 -5.00 17.76
N GLY A 576 9.74 -5.27 18.09
CA GLY A 576 10.27 -5.32 19.44
C GLY A 576 10.30 -6.73 20.04
N ILE A 577 10.19 -7.76 19.19
CA ILE A 577 10.30 -9.17 19.52
C ILE A 577 11.44 -9.76 18.69
N ARG A 578 12.36 -10.44 19.38
CA ARG A 578 13.59 -10.93 18.74
C ARG A 578 13.31 -12.09 17.81
N ASN A 579 14.00 -12.14 16.67
CA ASN A 579 13.98 -13.19 15.63
C ASN A 579 13.99 -14.65 16.15
N ILE A 580 14.54 -14.89 17.35
CA ILE A 580 14.66 -16.22 17.99
C ILE A 580 13.55 -16.56 18.99
N LEU A 581 12.64 -15.63 19.23
CA LEU A 581 11.43 -15.75 20.05
C LEU A 581 10.15 -15.50 19.24
N ASP A 582 10.31 -14.95 18.03
CA ASP A 582 9.24 -14.56 17.13
C ASP A 582 8.70 -15.73 16.31
N ASN A 583 7.38 -15.77 16.05
CA ASN A 583 6.72 -16.70 15.14
C ASN A 583 6.49 -16.13 13.72
N CYS A 584 6.70 -14.84 13.51
CA CYS A 584 6.76 -14.17 12.20
C CYS A 584 7.95 -13.18 12.11
N PRO A 585 9.23 -13.63 12.08
CA PRO A 585 10.42 -12.75 12.15
C PRO A 585 10.65 -11.74 11.00
N ARG A 586 9.63 -11.44 10.18
CA ARG A 586 9.67 -10.58 8.98
C ARG A 586 8.33 -9.87 8.70
N VAL A 587 7.35 -9.97 9.61
CA VAL A 587 6.00 -9.40 9.45
C VAL A 587 5.50 -8.96 10.84
N PRO A 588 5.47 -7.64 11.16
CA PRO A 588 5.30 -7.16 12.53
C PRO A 588 3.98 -7.61 13.17
N ASN A 589 4.03 -8.50 14.16
CA ASN A 589 2.85 -9.20 14.69
C ASN A 589 2.81 -9.25 16.24
N ARG A 590 2.94 -8.08 16.88
CA ARG A 590 3.18 -7.85 18.32
C ARG A 590 2.28 -8.57 19.35
N ASP A 591 1.19 -9.22 18.92
CA ASP A 591 0.36 -10.08 19.78
C ASP A 591 0.78 -11.57 19.76
N GLN A 592 1.69 -11.95 18.87
CA GLN A 592 2.25 -13.30 18.65
C GLN A 592 1.16 -14.36 18.58
N ARG A 593 0.10 -14.07 17.83
CA ARG A 593 -0.98 -15.02 17.61
C ARG A 593 -0.50 -16.18 16.74
N ASP A 594 -0.81 -17.38 17.20
CA ASP A 594 -0.65 -18.67 16.54
C ASP A 594 -1.93 -19.44 16.90
N ARG A 595 -2.83 -19.57 15.94
CA ARG A 595 -4.21 -20.02 16.16
C ARG A 595 -4.34 -21.53 16.25
N ASP A 596 -3.54 -22.28 15.49
CA ASP A 596 -3.65 -23.72 15.36
C ASP A 596 -2.52 -24.50 16.07
N GLY A 597 -1.42 -23.82 16.44
CA GLY A 597 -0.30 -24.33 17.21
C GLY A 597 0.85 -24.89 16.36
N ASP A 598 1.03 -24.45 15.12
CA ASP A 598 2.06 -24.96 14.20
C ASP A 598 3.48 -24.40 14.47
N GLY A 599 3.57 -23.16 14.97
CA GLY A 599 4.81 -22.44 15.27
C GLY A 599 5.11 -21.22 14.39
N VAL A 600 4.29 -20.94 13.37
CA VAL A 600 4.22 -19.72 12.58
C VAL A 600 3.05 -18.87 13.12
N GLY A 601 3.05 -17.54 12.88
CA GLY A 601 2.00 -16.65 13.38
C GLY A 601 0.92 -16.30 12.35
N ASP A 602 -0.31 -16.01 12.83
CA ASP A 602 -1.48 -15.64 12.01
C ASP A 602 -1.22 -14.52 10.98
N ALA A 603 -0.17 -13.72 11.15
CA ALA A 603 0.19 -12.58 10.29
C ALA A 603 1.12 -12.95 9.11
N CYS A 604 1.81 -14.08 9.16
CA CYS A 604 2.74 -14.55 8.12
C CYS A 604 2.53 -16.00 7.72
N ASP A 605 1.58 -16.69 8.34
CA ASP A 605 1.15 -18.03 7.98
C ASP A 605 0.28 -17.99 6.71
N SER A 606 0.67 -18.78 5.72
CA SER A 606 -0.08 -19.01 4.47
C SER A 606 -1.35 -19.86 4.64
N CYS A 607 -1.59 -20.42 5.83
CA CYS A 607 -2.81 -21.16 6.20
C CYS A 607 -3.24 -20.98 7.68
N PRO A 608 -3.67 -19.78 8.14
CA PRO A 608 -3.92 -19.44 9.57
C PRO A 608 -4.95 -20.28 10.38
N ASP A 609 -5.48 -21.38 9.81
CA ASP A 609 -6.35 -22.36 10.45
C ASP A 609 -5.92 -23.84 10.18
N VAL A 610 -4.81 -24.10 9.44
CA VAL A 610 -4.44 -25.44 8.90
C VAL A 610 -2.93 -25.76 8.88
N SER A 611 -2.42 -26.08 10.06
CA SER A 611 -1.04 -26.44 10.46
C SER A 611 -0.13 -26.98 9.35
N ASN A 612 0.82 -26.12 8.96
CA ASN A 612 1.69 -26.18 7.78
C ASN A 612 3.13 -25.69 8.09
N PRO A 613 3.91 -26.26 9.07
CA PRO A 613 5.10 -25.59 9.65
C PRO A 613 6.33 -25.45 8.74
N ASN A 614 6.16 -25.78 7.47
CA ASN A 614 7.15 -25.66 6.42
C ASN A 614 6.76 -24.59 5.37
N GLN A 615 5.61 -23.92 5.52
CA GLN A 615 5.11 -22.80 4.73
C GLN A 615 5.42 -22.97 3.23
N SER A 616 4.99 -24.10 2.67
CA SER A 616 5.17 -24.37 1.24
C SER A 616 3.96 -23.88 0.45
N ASP A 617 4.28 -23.03 -0.51
CA ASP A 617 3.42 -22.49 -1.55
C ASP A 617 4.15 -22.86 -2.86
N VAL A 618 3.51 -23.66 -3.72
CA VAL A 618 4.11 -24.21 -4.95
C VAL A 618 3.75 -23.35 -6.17
N ASP A 619 2.54 -22.80 -6.18
CA ASP A 619 1.96 -21.97 -7.24
C ASP A 619 2.35 -20.50 -7.09
N ASN A 620 2.87 -20.07 -5.95
CA ASN A 620 3.27 -18.69 -5.62
C ASN A 620 2.07 -17.71 -5.60
N ASP A 621 0.93 -18.15 -5.07
CA ASP A 621 -0.32 -17.38 -4.94
C ASP A 621 -0.51 -16.72 -3.55
N LEU A 622 0.35 -17.07 -2.58
CA LEU A 622 0.33 -16.71 -1.15
C LEU A 622 -0.57 -17.61 -0.25
N VAL A 623 -1.17 -18.66 -0.79
CA VAL A 623 -1.93 -19.69 -0.06
C VAL A 623 -1.09 -20.96 0.08
N GLY A 624 -1.01 -21.54 1.28
CA GLY A 624 -0.14 -22.70 1.51
C GLY A 624 -0.73 -24.02 1.00
N ASP A 625 0.13 -24.95 0.54
CA ASP A 625 -0.17 -26.33 0.06
C ASP A 625 -1.15 -27.16 0.93
N SER A 626 -1.36 -26.75 2.19
CA SER A 626 -2.19 -27.44 3.18
C SER A 626 -3.63 -26.92 3.26
N CYS A 627 -3.87 -25.69 2.79
CA CYS A 627 -5.17 -25.04 2.72
C CYS A 627 -5.55 -24.57 1.30
N ASP A 628 -4.60 -24.57 0.36
CA ASP A 628 -4.88 -24.52 -1.08
C ASP A 628 -5.87 -25.64 -1.44
N THR A 629 -6.93 -25.23 -2.15
CA THR A 629 -7.91 -26.14 -2.74
C THR A 629 -8.00 -25.99 -4.26
N ASN A 630 -7.33 -24.99 -4.84
CA ASN A 630 -7.34 -24.65 -6.27
C ASN A 630 -8.78 -24.56 -6.85
N GLN A 631 -9.74 -24.14 -6.01
CA GLN A 631 -11.16 -23.96 -6.35
C GLN A 631 -11.51 -22.49 -6.22
N ASP A 632 -11.46 -21.82 -7.37
CA ASP A 632 -11.92 -20.47 -7.64
C ASP A 632 -13.17 -20.60 -8.53
N SER A 633 -14.35 -20.24 -8.01
CA SER A 633 -15.64 -20.48 -8.66
C SER A 633 -16.00 -19.47 -9.75
N ASP A 634 -15.44 -18.26 -9.74
CA ASP A 634 -15.74 -17.24 -10.74
C ASP A 634 -14.55 -16.80 -11.60
N GLY A 635 -13.31 -17.03 -11.17
CA GLY A 635 -12.09 -16.89 -11.95
C GLY A 635 -11.20 -15.70 -11.58
N ASP A 636 -11.42 -15.05 -10.42
CA ASP A 636 -10.79 -13.78 -10.04
C ASP A 636 -9.36 -13.93 -9.51
N GLY A 637 -9.04 -15.06 -8.86
CA GLY A 637 -7.73 -15.39 -8.31
C GLY A 637 -7.71 -15.79 -6.83
N HIS A 638 -8.80 -15.56 -6.09
CA HIS A 638 -8.98 -16.05 -4.72
C HIS A 638 -9.76 -17.38 -4.75
N GLN A 639 -9.54 -18.24 -3.75
CA GLN A 639 -10.28 -19.49 -3.64
C GLN A 639 -11.57 -19.34 -2.82
N ASP A 640 -12.59 -20.15 -3.12
CA ASP A 640 -13.94 -20.23 -2.52
C ASP A 640 -14.01 -20.23 -0.96
N SER A 641 -12.86 -20.38 -0.28
CA SER A 641 -12.73 -20.51 1.17
C SER A 641 -11.93 -19.38 1.85
N THR A 642 -11.32 -18.48 1.07
CA THR A 642 -10.64 -17.26 1.55
C THR A 642 -11.26 -15.99 0.95
N ASP A 643 -11.93 -16.12 -0.20
CA ASP A 643 -12.66 -15.07 -0.90
C ASP A 643 -13.88 -14.57 -0.10
N ASN A 644 -14.01 -13.24 0.05
CA ASN A 644 -15.16 -12.58 0.69
C ASN A 644 -16.40 -12.45 -0.23
N CYS A 645 -16.27 -12.64 -1.55
CA CYS A 645 -17.35 -12.71 -2.52
C CYS A 645 -17.28 -13.92 -3.50
N PRO A 646 -17.39 -15.20 -3.04
CA PRO A 646 -17.21 -16.46 -3.83
C PRO A 646 -18.06 -16.72 -5.10
N THR A 647 -18.72 -15.71 -5.66
CA THR A 647 -19.43 -15.75 -6.95
C THR A 647 -19.42 -14.42 -7.72
N VAL A 648 -18.73 -13.38 -7.22
CA VAL A 648 -18.68 -12.03 -7.82
C VAL A 648 -17.24 -11.46 -7.81
N ILE A 649 -16.49 -11.76 -8.87
CA ILE A 649 -15.18 -11.22 -9.28
C ILE A 649 -14.77 -9.92 -8.56
N ASN A 650 -13.92 -10.02 -7.54
CA ASN A 650 -13.45 -8.87 -6.77
C ASN A 650 -12.00 -9.06 -6.28
N SER A 651 -11.05 -9.15 -7.21
CA SER A 651 -9.66 -9.52 -6.91
C SER A 651 -8.94 -8.59 -5.95
N ALA A 652 -9.41 -7.36 -5.82
CA ALA A 652 -8.95 -6.41 -4.81
C ALA A 652 -9.33 -6.78 -3.36
N GLN A 653 -10.34 -7.64 -3.15
CA GLN A 653 -10.90 -8.07 -1.85
C GLN A 653 -11.15 -6.89 -0.91
N LEU A 654 -11.78 -5.83 -1.43
CA LEU A 654 -12.25 -4.71 -0.62
C LEU A 654 -13.36 -5.21 0.31
N ASP A 655 -13.34 -4.69 1.54
CA ASP A 655 -14.21 -4.96 2.68
C ASP A 655 -14.14 -3.68 3.51
N THR A 656 -14.94 -2.69 3.13
CA THR A 656 -14.78 -1.30 3.60
C THR A 656 -15.15 -1.13 5.08
N ASP A 657 -16.25 -1.75 5.53
CA ASP A 657 -16.72 -1.70 6.92
C ASP A 657 -16.05 -2.73 7.86
N LYS A 658 -15.48 -3.80 7.28
CA LYS A 658 -14.77 -4.90 7.93
C LYS A 658 -15.71 -5.86 8.68
N ASP A 659 -16.91 -6.09 8.12
CA ASP A 659 -17.88 -7.16 8.45
C ASP A 659 -17.41 -8.55 7.97
N GLY A 660 -16.75 -8.61 6.81
CA GLY A 660 -16.28 -9.86 6.17
C GLY A 660 -17.12 -10.31 4.97
N ILE A 661 -17.98 -9.45 4.44
CA ILE A 661 -18.51 -9.49 3.07
C ILE A 661 -17.69 -8.46 2.26
N GLY A 662 -17.55 -8.65 0.95
CA GLY A 662 -16.83 -7.68 0.10
C GLY A 662 -17.76 -6.73 -0.64
N ASP A 663 -17.31 -5.49 -0.85
CA ASP A 663 -18.08 -4.38 -1.45
C ASP A 663 -18.80 -4.77 -2.77
N GLU A 664 -18.14 -5.52 -3.66
CA GLU A 664 -18.75 -5.96 -4.95
C GLU A 664 -19.91 -6.97 -4.78
N CYS A 665 -20.16 -7.48 -3.58
CA CYS A 665 -21.28 -8.37 -3.26
C CYS A 665 -22.11 -8.02 -2.01
N ASP A 666 -21.87 -6.89 -1.35
CA ASP A 666 -22.78 -6.34 -0.35
C ASP A 666 -23.94 -5.52 -1.00
N ASP A 667 -24.85 -5.02 -0.17
CA ASP A 667 -25.89 -4.04 -0.48
C ASP A 667 -25.68 -2.71 0.30
N ASP A 668 -24.76 -2.62 1.29
CA ASP A 668 -24.57 -1.52 2.29
C ASP A 668 -23.06 -1.34 2.67
N ASP A 669 -22.19 -0.99 1.70
CA ASP A 669 -20.69 -1.00 1.74
C ASP A 669 -20.01 -0.46 3.02
N ASP A 670 -20.61 0.52 3.70
CA ASP A 670 -20.05 1.18 4.89
C ASP A 670 -20.86 0.96 6.20
N ASN A 671 -21.92 0.16 6.12
CA ASN A 671 -22.86 -0.18 7.21
C ASN A 671 -23.57 1.01 7.90
N ASP A 672 -23.74 2.16 7.23
CA ASP A 672 -24.57 3.28 7.71
C ASP A 672 -26.05 2.89 7.82
N GLY A 673 -26.53 2.01 6.93
CA GLY A 673 -27.93 1.59 6.80
C GLY A 673 -28.68 2.22 5.61
N ILE A 674 -27.95 2.76 4.63
CA ILE A 674 -28.46 3.30 3.37
C ILE A 674 -27.84 2.48 2.22
N PRO A 675 -28.62 1.61 1.53
CA PRO A 675 -28.06 0.72 0.52
C PRO A 675 -27.51 1.42 -0.74
N ASP A 676 -26.48 0.86 -1.37
CA ASP A 676 -25.71 1.52 -2.44
C ASP A 676 -26.40 1.55 -3.81
N LEU A 677 -27.02 0.43 -4.19
CA LEU A 677 -27.92 0.22 -5.34
C LEU A 677 -27.70 1.11 -6.59
N VAL A 678 -26.46 1.08 -7.10
CA VAL A 678 -25.96 1.66 -8.37
C VAL A 678 -25.78 3.20 -8.35
N PRO A 679 -24.55 3.73 -8.57
CA PRO A 679 -24.25 5.16 -8.47
C PRO A 679 -25.17 6.12 -9.26
N PRO A 680 -25.59 7.27 -8.68
CA PRO A 680 -25.24 7.81 -7.36
C PRO A 680 -26.21 7.34 -6.25
N GLY A 681 -26.70 6.10 -6.35
CA GLY A 681 -27.36 5.36 -5.28
C GLY A 681 -28.65 5.94 -4.70
N PRO A 682 -29.18 5.24 -3.69
CA PRO A 682 -29.73 5.83 -2.47
C PRO A 682 -28.66 6.52 -1.61
N ASP A 683 -27.44 5.98 -1.62
CA ASP A 683 -26.26 6.50 -0.91
C ASP A 683 -25.42 7.47 -1.76
N ASN A 684 -25.00 8.60 -1.18
CA ASN A 684 -24.19 9.63 -1.83
C ASN A 684 -22.69 9.67 -1.42
N CYS A 685 -22.25 8.80 -0.51
CA CYS A 685 -20.86 8.62 -0.09
C CYS A 685 -20.51 7.16 0.27
N ARG A 686 -21.00 6.17 -0.49
CA ARG A 686 -20.74 4.70 -0.49
C ARG A 686 -19.73 4.08 0.51
N LEU A 687 -18.56 4.68 0.68
CA LEU A 687 -17.44 4.18 1.48
C LEU A 687 -17.23 4.95 2.82
N VAL A 688 -18.15 5.85 3.20
CA VAL A 688 -17.93 6.90 4.23
C VAL A 688 -19.22 7.17 5.04
N PRO A 689 -19.41 6.53 6.21
CA PRO A 689 -20.70 6.45 6.91
C PRO A 689 -21.35 7.80 7.21
N ASN A 690 -22.48 8.11 6.56
CA ASN A 690 -23.10 9.43 6.62
C ASN A 690 -24.64 9.52 6.84
N PRO A 691 -25.30 8.85 7.82
CA PRO A 691 -26.75 8.50 7.80
C PRO A 691 -27.79 9.65 7.77
N ALA A 692 -27.35 10.90 7.66
CA ALA A 692 -28.13 12.07 7.35
C ALA A 692 -28.18 12.42 5.83
N GLN A 693 -27.30 11.85 5.00
CA GLN A 693 -27.17 12.09 3.55
C GLN A 693 -27.11 13.60 3.24
N GLU A 694 -26.20 14.32 3.91
CA GLU A 694 -26.05 15.77 3.75
C GLU A 694 -25.30 16.10 2.44
N ASP A 695 -26.05 16.54 1.44
CA ASP A 695 -25.56 17.14 0.19
C ASP A 695 -26.08 18.59 0.11
N SER A 696 -25.18 19.56 0.30
CA SER A 696 -25.47 21.00 0.26
C SER A 696 -25.43 21.60 -1.14
N ASN A 697 -24.82 20.91 -2.12
CA ASN A 697 -24.53 21.46 -3.45
C ASN A 697 -25.53 20.96 -4.53
N SER A 698 -26.12 19.79 -4.30
CA SER A 698 -27.06 19.02 -5.13
C SER A 698 -26.49 18.45 -6.44
N ASP A 699 -25.24 17.98 -6.44
CA ASP A 699 -24.61 17.27 -7.55
C ASP A 699 -24.72 15.73 -7.47
N GLY A 700 -25.00 15.18 -6.29
CA GLY A 700 -25.16 13.74 -6.05
C GLY A 700 -24.01 13.06 -5.31
N VAL A 701 -23.00 13.81 -4.84
CA VAL A 701 -21.99 13.36 -3.88
C VAL A 701 -22.22 14.06 -2.54
N GLY A 702 -22.03 13.39 -1.41
CA GLY A 702 -22.25 13.98 -0.09
C GLY A 702 -21.14 14.94 0.37
N ASP A 703 -21.51 15.91 1.21
CA ASP A 703 -20.62 16.98 1.75
C ASP A 703 -19.40 16.44 2.51
N ILE A 704 -19.39 15.15 2.90
CA ILE A 704 -18.34 14.47 3.66
C ILE A 704 -17.29 13.77 2.76
N CYS A 705 -17.62 13.51 1.48
CA CYS A 705 -16.78 12.81 0.51
C CYS A 705 -16.55 13.60 -0.81
N GLU A 706 -16.96 14.88 -0.88
CA GLU A 706 -16.95 15.76 -2.09
C GLU A 706 -15.59 15.86 -2.83
N ALA A 707 -14.47 15.50 -2.20
CA ALA A 707 -13.12 15.68 -2.75
C ALA A 707 -12.09 14.61 -2.30
N ASP A 708 -12.54 13.58 -1.61
CA ASP A 708 -11.77 12.52 -0.94
C ASP A 708 -12.81 11.41 -0.65
N PHE A 709 -13.04 10.54 -1.65
CA PHE A 709 -14.23 9.70 -1.71
C PHE A 709 -14.19 8.46 -0.78
N ASP A 710 -13.01 7.96 -0.43
CA ASP A 710 -12.80 6.80 0.45
C ASP A 710 -12.06 7.15 1.77
N GLN A 711 -11.69 8.43 1.96
CA GLN A 711 -11.06 8.99 3.17
C GLN A 711 -9.65 8.47 3.51
N ASP A 712 -8.87 8.05 2.51
CA ASP A 712 -7.45 7.72 2.70
C ASP A 712 -6.56 8.95 3.01
N GLN A 713 -7.10 10.17 2.84
CA GLN A 713 -6.48 11.53 2.95
C GLN A 713 -5.81 12.06 1.67
N VAL A 714 -6.02 11.41 0.52
CA VAL A 714 -5.50 11.76 -0.80
C VAL A 714 -6.66 12.06 -1.73
N ILE A 715 -6.73 13.31 -2.21
CA ILE A 715 -7.85 13.77 -3.04
C ILE A 715 -7.97 13.00 -4.36
N ASP A 716 -9.20 12.68 -4.82
CA ASP A 716 -9.53 11.83 -6.00
C ASP A 716 -8.78 12.16 -7.30
N ARG A 717 -8.28 13.39 -7.37
CA ARG A 717 -7.57 13.96 -8.51
C ARG A 717 -6.11 13.52 -8.61
N ILE A 718 -5.45 13.26 -7.48
CA ILE A 718 -4.04 12.84 -7.43
C ILE A 718 -3.90 11.40 -6.96
N ASP A 719 -4.92 10.88 -6.29
CA ASP A 719 -5.05 9.46 -6.00
C ASP A 719 -5.25 8.64 -7.30
N VAL A 720 -4.79 7.39 -7.20
CA VAL A 720 -4.70 6.36 -8.22
C VAL A 720 -5.92 5.42 -8.20
N CYS A 721 -6.63 5.29 -7.09
CA CYS A 721 -7.79 4.42 -6.95
C CYS A 721 -8.90 5.01 -6.06
N PRO A 722 -9.65 6.06 -6.50
CA PRO A 722 -10.49 6.89 -5.61
C PRO A 722 -11.79 6.26 -5.10
N GLU A 723 -11.83 4.93 -5.04
CA GLU A 723 -12.91 4.08 -4.54
C GLU A 723 -12.27 2.84 -3.84
N ASN A 724 -11.08 3.00 -3.23
CA ASN A 724 -10.30 1.97 -2.52
C ASN A 724 -9.19 2.62 -1.65
N ALA A 725 -9.49 2.84 -0.36
CA ALA A 725 -8.64 3.56 0.58
C ALA A 725 -7.28 2.90 0.92
N GLU A 726 -7.01 1.69 0.42
CA GLU A 726 -5.72 1.00 0.63
C GLU A 726 -4.72 1.28 -0.52
N ILE A 727 -5.10 2.01 -1.60
CA ILE A 727 -4.28 2.20 -2.83
C ILE A 727 -4.11 3.68 -3.29
N THR A 728 -3.70 4.55 -2.36
CA THR A 728 -3.36 5.99 -2.56
C THR A 728 -2.51 6.37 -3.80
N LEU A 729 -1.61 5.51 -4.27
CA LEU A 729 -0.59 5.83 -5.29
C LEU A 729 0.04 4.57 -5.94
N THR A 730 0.80 4.77 -7.03
CA THR A 730 1.56 3.69 -7.67
C THR A 730 2.84 3.38 -6.90
N ASP A 731 2.92 2.18 -6.33
CA ASP A 731 4.06 1.70 -5.55
C ASP A 731 4.39 0.23 -5.89
N PHE A 732 5.67 -0.04 -6.16
CA PHE A 732 6.23 -1.39 -6.32
C PHE A 732 7.43 -1.65 -5.40
N ARG A 733 7.62 -0.87 -4.32
CA ARG A 733 8.67 -1.11 -3.30
C ARG A 733 8.47 -2.44 -2.58
N ALA A 734 7.23 -2.79 -2.28
CA ALA A 734 6.85 -4.12 -1.80
C ALA A 734 6.43 -4.99 -3.00
N TYR A 735 7.21 -6.04 -3.30
CA TYR A 735 6.96 -6.95 -4.40
C TYR A 735 7.35 -8.40 -4.07
N GLN A 736 6.60 -9.35 -4.61
CA GLN A 736 6.91 -10.77 -4.62
C GLN A 736 7.84 -11.06 -5.81
N THR A 737 9.01 -11.66 -5.56
CA THR A 737 9.85 -12.21 -6.63
C THR A 737 9.42 -13.64 -6.94
N VAL A 738 9.04 -13.92 -8.18
CA VAL A 738 8.56 -15.25 -8.62
C VAL A 738 9.54 -15.81 -9.67
N VAL A 739 10.06 -17.01 -9.44
CA VAL A 739 11.03 -17.68 -10.32
C VAL A 739 10.33 -18.75 -11.16
N LEU A 740 10.35 -18.59 -12.48
CA LEU A 740 9.56 -19.41 -13.41
C LEU A 740 10.31 -20.66 -13.94
N ASP A 741 11.60 -20.83 -13.60
CA ASP A 741 12.36 -22.07 -13.82
C ASP A 741 13.31 -22.42 -12.65
N PRO A 742 12.79 -22.89 -11.50
CA PRO A 742 13.62 -23.23 -10.34
C PRO A 742 14.53 -24.47 -10.53
N GLU A 743 14.45 -25.18 -11.67
CA GLU A 743 15.38 -26.26 -12.04
C GLU A 743 16.44 -25.81 -13.08
N GLY A 744 16.55 -24.51 -13.37
CA GLY A 744 17.36 -23.94 -14.45
C GLY A 744 18.87 -24.22 -14.45
N ASP A 745 19.47 -24.12 -15.65
CA ASP A 745 20.91 -24.34 -15.88
C ASP A 745 21.77 -23.08 -15.56
N ALA A 746 21.19 -21.88 -15.53
CA ALA A 746 21.93 -20.65 -15.23
C ALA A 746 22.11 -20.44 -13.72
N GLN A 747 21.03 -20.63 -12.95
CA GLN A 747 21.00 -20.46 -11.48
C GLN A 747 21.39 -19.03 -11.05
N ILE A 748 20.92 -18.04 -11.81
CA ILE A 748 21.03 -16.62 -11.52
C ILE A 748 19.60 -16.07 -11.50
N ASP A 749 19.10 -15.82 -10.30
CA ASP A 749 17.82 -15.15 -10.08
C ASP A 749 17.90 -13.67 -10.53
N PRO A 750 16.79 -13.05 -10.96
CA PRO A 750 16.78 -11.63 -11.30
C PRO A 750 17.11 -10.75 -10.09
N ASN A 751 18.04 -9.81 -10.25
CA ASN A 751 18.27 -8.74 -9.29
C ASN A 751 17.42 -7.52 -9.70
N TRP A 752 16.47 -7.15 -8.84
CA TRP A 752 15.59 -6.00 -9.01
C TRP A 752 16.05 -4.85 -8.10
N VAL A 753 16.12 -3.64 -8.66
CA VAL A 753 16.36 -2.40 -7.94
C VAL A 753 15.14 -1.51 -8.13
N VAL A 754 14.59 -0.95 -7.05
CA VAL A 754 13.40 -0.09 -7.08
C VAL A 754 13.80 1.35 -6.80
N LEU A 755 13.47 2.25 -7.72
CA LEU A 755 13.79 3.69 -7.69
C LEU A 755 12.49 4.50 -7.72
N ASN A 756 12.59 5.85 -7.68
CA ASN A 756 11.45 6.76 -7.73
C ASN A 756 10.29 6.37 -6.79
N GLN A 757 10.62 5.96 -5.56
CA GLN A 757 9.66 5.57 -4.51
C GLN A 757 8.67 4.44 -4.91
N GLY A 758 9.03 3.59 -5.88
CA GLY A 758 8.17 2.50 -6.36
C GLY A 758 7.62 2.70 -7.77
N MET A 759 7.80 3.88 -8.38
CA MET A 759 7.38 4.16 -9.76
C MET A 759 8.43 3.78 -10.81
N GLU A 760 9.57 3.18 -10.41
CA GLU A 760 10.61 2.74 -11.32
C GLU A 760 11.28 1.46 -10.85
N ILE A 761 11.50 0.52 -11.77
CA ILE A 761 12.19 -0.75 -11.51
C ILE A 761 13.32 -0.91 -12.53
N VAL A 762 14.49 -1.34 -12.09
CA VAL A 762 15.63 -1.72 -12.92
C VAL A 762 15.99 -3.18 -12.64
N GLN A 763 16.30 -3.94 -13.69
CA GLN A 763 16.82 -5.30 -13.59
C GLN A 763 18.20 -5.35 -14.23
N THR A 764 19.19 -5.89 -13.49
CA THR A 764 20.62 -5.73 -13.79
C THR A 764 21.32 -6.98 -14.34
N MET A 765 20.68 -8.16 -14.27
CA MET A 765 21.33 -9.47 -14.46
C MET A 765 20.77 -10.23 -15.65
N ASN A 766 21.62 -10.90 -16.44
CA ASN A 766 21.13 -11.91 -17.38
C ASN A 766 20.67 -13.16 -16.58
N SER A 767 19.37 -13.26 -16.36
CA SER A 767 18.75 -14.18 -15.37
C SER A 767 17.90 -15.28 -16.00
N ASP A 768 17.65 -16.33 -15.21
CA ASP A 768 16.53 -17.25 -15.41
C ASP A 768 15.19 -16.46 -15.44
N PRO A 769 14.10 -16.99 -16.04
CA PRO A 769 12.84 -16.26 -16.21
C PRO A 769 12.20 -15.93 -14.86
N GLY A 770 11.82 -14.67 -14.66
CA GLY A 770 11.28 -14.22 -13.39
C GLY A 770 10.39 -12.99 -13.48
N LEU A 771 9.65 -12.78 -12.38
CA LEU A 771 8.70 -11.69 -12.20
C LEU A 771 9.03 -10.93 -10.92
N ALA A 772 8.82 -9.61 -10.93
CA ALA A 772 8.56 -8.83 -9.73
C ALA A 772 7.09 -8.40 -9.77
N VAL A 773 6.29 -8.89 -8.82
CA VAL A 773 4.83 -8.74 -8.77
C VAL A 773 4.48 -7.87 -7.57
N GLY A 774 3.78 -6.76 -7.78
CA GLY A 774 3.25 -5.96 -6.69
C GLY A 774 2.23 -6.76 -5.86
N TYR A 775 2.03 -6.39 -4.60
CA TYR A 775 1.02 -7.04 -3.75
C TYR A 775 -0.40 -6.55 -4.04
N THR A 776 -0.57 -5.34 -4.57
CA THR A 776 -1.86 -4.76 -4.93
C THR A 776 -2.52 -5.52 -6.08
N ALA A 777 -3.78 -5.92 -5.87
CA ALA A 777 -4.62 -6.62 -6.83
C ALA A 777 -5.74 -5.70 -7.33
N PHE A 778 -6.21 -5.92 -8.56
CA PHE A 778 -7.14 -5.02 -9.23
C PHE A 778 -8.27 -5.79 -9.94
N ASN A 779 -9.46 -5.18 -9.94
CA ASN A 779 -10.60 -5.58 -10.75
C ASN A 779 -10.39 -5.02 -12.17
N GLY A 780 -10.90 -3.83 -12.48
CA GLY A 780 -10.55 -3.06 -13.69
C GLY A 780 -9.32 -2.18 -13.48
N VAL A 781 -8.38 -2.21 -14.44
CA VAL A 781 -7.13 -1.43 -14.32
C VAL A 781 -6.65 -0.89 -15.67
N ASP A 782 -6.14 0.34 -15.66
CA ASP A 782 -5.27 0.88 -16.70
C ASP A 782 -3.83 0.92 -16.15
N PHE A 783 -2.85 0.43 -16.91
CA PHE A 783 -1.44 0.35 -16.46
C PHE A 783 -0.49 0.80 -17.58
N GLU A 784 0.31 1.81 -17.30
CA GLU A 784 1.26 2.41 -18.23
C GLU A 784 2.66 2.52 -17.63
N GLY A 785 3.67 2.60 -18.50
CA GLY A 785 5.06 2.67 -18.07
C GLY A 785 6.00 2.75 -19.27
N THR A 786 7.25 3.10 -18.99
CA THR A 786 8.29 3.33 -20.00
C THR A 786 9.30 2.19 -19.96
N PHE A 787 9.33 1.40 -21.04
CA PHE A 787 10.26 0.31 -21.26
C PHE A 787 11.49 0.79 -22.01
N HIS A 788 12.67 0.52 -21.46
CA HIS A 788 13.97 0.83 -22.06
C HIS A 788 14.97 -0.28 -21.75
N VAL A 789 15.88 -0.58 -22.69
CA VAL A 789 17.01 -1.51 -22.46
C VAL A 789 18.30 -0.72 -22.59
N ASN A 790 18.99 -0.51 -21.46
CA ASN A 790 20.10 0.44 -21.34
C ASN A 790 21.45 -0.14 -21.82
N THR A 791 21.42 -1.17 -22.67
CA THR A 791 22.61 -1.86 -23.18
C THR A 791 22.52 -2.17 -24.69
N GLN A 792 23.63 -2.64 -25.24
CA GLN A 792 23.77 -3.27 -26.56
C GLN A 792 24.19 -4.75 -26.41
N THR A 793 23.95 -5.35 -25.24
CA THR A 793 24.21 -6.75 -24.92
C THR A 793 22.91 -7.54 -24.76
N ASP A 794 22.99 -8.78 -25.23
CA ASP A 794 21.86 -9.68 -25.49
C ASP A 794 20.78 -9.12 -26.43
N ASP A 795 19.80 -9.95 -26.78
CA ASP A 795 18.71 -9.58 -27.69
C ASP A 795 17.33 -10.14 -27.26
N ASP A 796 17.17 -10.36 -25.95
CA ASP A 796 16.23 -11.30 -25.33
C ASP A 796 14.91 -10.70 -24.82
N TYR A 797 14.19 -11.42 -23.95
CA TYR A 797 12.81 -11.11 -23.57
C TYR A 797 12.72 -10.18 -22.35
N ALA A 798 11.97 -9.10 -22.53
CA ALA A 798 11.51 -8.22 -21.45
C ALA A 798 10.03 -7.86 -21.65
N GLY A 799 9.37 -7.40 -20.60
CA GLY A 799 7.94 -7.09 -20.64
C GLY A 799 7.30 -6.83 -19.29
N PHE A 800 5.99 -6.97 -19.22
CA PHE A 800 5.19 -6.79 -18.00
C PHE A 800 4.05 -7.81 -17.92
N ILE A 801 3.52 -8.00 -16.73
CA ILE A 801 2.38 -8.87 -16.45
C ILE A 801 1.19 -8.08 -15.91
N PHE A 802 0.01 -8.68 -16.02
CA PHE A 802 -1.21 -8.18 -15.41
C PHE A 802 -2.18 -9.32 -15.15
N GLY A 803 -3.07 -9.13 -14.18
CA GLY A 803 -3.98 -10.19 -13.74
C GLY A 803 -3.22 -11.45 -13.30
N TYR A 804 -2.13 -11.25 -12.54
CA TYR A 804 -1.43 -12.34 -11.89
C TYR A 804 -2.26 -12.80 -10.69
N GLN A 805 -2.59 -14.09 -10.69
CA GLN A 805 -3.23 -14.78 -9.57
C GLN A 805 -2.14 -15.62 -8.91
N ASP A 806 -1.60 -16.56 -9.68
CA ASP A 806 -0.55 -17.50 -9.33
C ASP A 806 0.48 -17.62 -10.48
N SER A 807 1.61 -18.28 -10.25
CA SER A 807 2.71 -18.46 -11.22
C SER A 807 2.41 -19.41 -12.39
N SER A 808 1.25 -20.05 -12.36
CA SER A 808 0.61 -20.72 -13.50
C SER A 808 -0.42 -19.83 -14.20
N SER A 809 -0.91 -18.75 -13.60
CA SER A 809 -2.11 -18.00 -14.02
C SER A 809 -1.89 -16.48 -14.08
N PHE A 810 -1.43 -16.00 -15.24
CA PHE A 810 -1.22 -14.56 -15.48
C PHE A 810 -1.27 -14.20 -16.96
N TYR A 811 -1.62 -12.96 -17.28
CA TYR A 811 -1.38 -12.41 -18.62
C TYR A 811 0.02 -11.79 -18.67
N VAL A 812 0.70 -11.94 -19.79
CA VAL A 812 2.04 -11.38 -20.01
C VAL A 812 2.13 -10.71 -21.38
N VAL A 813 2.66 -9.48 -21.38
CA VAL A 813 3.08 -8.76 -22.58
C VAL A 813 4.59 -8.82 -22.63
N MET A 814 5.15 -9.48 -23.63
CA MET A 814 6.60 -9.70 -23.77
C MET A 814 7.09 -9.30 -25.16
N TRP A 815 8.34 -8.83 -25.24
CA TRP A 815 8.96 -8.34 -26.47
C TRP A 815 10.42 -8.80 -26.54
N LYS A 816 10.81 -9.42 -27.67
CA LYS A 816 12.19 -9.81 -27.99
C LYS A 816 12.73 -9.00 -29.18
N GLN A 817 14.03 -8.74 -29.21
CA GLN A 817 14.69 -8.02 -30.30
C GLN A 817 14.84 -8.86 -31.59
N THR A 818 15.34 -10.10 -31.51
CA THR A 818 15.59 -10.96 -32.70
C THR A 818 14.81 -12.29 -32.71
N GLU A 819 15.01 -13.12 -33.75
CA GLU A 819 14.46 -14.48 -33.86
C GLU A 819 15.47 -15.51 -33.33
N GLN A 820 15.08 -16.30 -32.32
CA GLN A 820 15.99 -17.25 -31.67
C GLN A 820 15.28 -18.54 -31.26
N THR A 821 15.94 -19.68 -31.53
CA THR A 821 15.56 -20.97 -30.92
C THR A 821 16.18 -21.06 -29.53
N TYR A 822 15.37 -21.38 -28.51
CA TYR A 822 15.87 -21.58 -27.15
C TYR A 822 16.91 -22.71 -27.10
N TRP A 823 17.96 -22.56 -26.29
CA TRP A 823 19.11 -23.47 -26.33
C TRP A 823 18.80 -24.87 -25.78
N GLN A 824 17.90 -24.99 -24.79
CA GLN A 824 17.39 -26.28 -24.32
C GLN A 824 16.20 -26.72 -25.20
N ALA A 825 16.43 -27.76 -26.01
CA ALA A 825 15.39 -28.35 -26.87
C ALA A 825 14.41 -29.29 -26.12
N THR A 826 14.52 -29.37 -24.80
CA THR A 826 13.62 -30.11 -23.88
C THR A 826 12.83 -29.12 -23.02
N PRO A 827 11.55 -29.43 -22.71
CA PRO A 827 10.77 -30.61 -23.09
C PRO A 827 10.35 -30.60 -24.57
N PHE A 828 10.32 -29.43 -25.22
CA PHE A 828 10.15 -29.27 -26.66
C PHE A 828 10.99 -28.11 -27.19
N ARG A 829 11.20 -28.06 -28.51
CA ARG A 829 11.97 -26.99 -29.15
C ARG A 829 11.14 -25.70 -29.24
N ALA A 830 11.37 -24.78 -28.32
CA ALA A 830 10.84 -23.43 -28.39
C ALA A 830 11.54 -22.56 -29.44
N VAL A 831 10.78 -21.70 -30.12
CA VAL A 831 11.29 -20.68 -31.05
C VAL A 831 10.58 -19.37 -30.76
N ALA A 832 11.35 -18.31 -30.54
CA ALA A 832 10.88 -16.94 -30.38
C ALA A 832 11.01 -16.19 -31.70
N GLU A 833 9.95 -15.48 -32.09
CA GLU A 833 9.98 -14.45 -33.14
C GLU A 833 10.00 -13.06 -32.47
N PRO A 834 10.64 -12.05 -33.09
CA PRO A 834 10.63 -10.70 -32.54
C PRO A 834 9.28 -10.00 -32.72
N GLY A 835 9.11 -8.90 -32.01
CA GLY A 835 7.83 -8.20 -31.90
C GLY A 835 7.07 -8.53 -30.62
N ILE A 836 6.16 -7.63 -30.28
CA ILE A 836 5.37 -7.69 -29.04
C ILE A 836 4.39 -8.86 -29.12
N GLN A 837 4.29 -9.62 -28.05
CA GLN A 837 3.41 -10.79 -27.89
C GLN A 837 2.60 -10.62 -26.60
N LEU A 838 1.26 -10.69 -26.71
CA LEU A 838 0.35 -10.80 -25.57
C LEU A 838 -0.06 -12.26 -25.41
N LYS A 839 0.23 -12.86 -24.26
CA LYS A 839 -0.07 -14.26 -23.95
C LYS A 839 -0.91 -14.38 -22.68
N ALA A 840 -1.78 -15.38 -22.63
CA ALA A 840 -2.38 -15.87 -21.40
C ALA A 840 -1.64 -17.14 -20.96
N VAL A 841 -1.17 -17.17 -19.72
CA VAL A 841 -0.60 -18.34 -19.06
C VAL A 841 -1.71 -18.98 -18.22
N LYS A 842 -1.96 -20.29 -18.40
CA LYS A 842 -2.77 -21.11 -17.48
C LYS A 842 -2.13 -22.50 -17.45
N SER A 843 -0.99 -22.58 -16.75
CA SER A 843 -0.07 -23.71 -16.76
C SER A 843 -0.60 -24.89 -15.94
N LYS A 844 -0.59 -26.07 -16.52
CA LYS A 844 -0.92 -27.33 -15.84
C LYS A 844 0.26 -27.94 -15.06
N THR A 845 1.43 -27.31 -15.10
CA THR A 845 2.67 -27.84 -14.51
C THR A 845 3.30 -26.91 -13.47
N GLY A 846 2.80 -25.69 -13.32
CA GLY A 846 3.54 -24.63 -12.63
C GLY A 846 4.86 -24.26 -13.33
N PRO A 847 5.73 -23.54 -12.60
CA PRO A 847 7.12 -23.23 -12.96
C PRO A 847 7.97 -24.46 -13.34
N GLY A 848 9.03 -24.22 -14.12
CA GLY A 848 9.97 -25.24 -14.57
C GLY A 848 10.04 -25.37 -16.11
N GLU A 849 10.74 -26.41 -16.59
CA GLU A 849 11.12 -26.53 -18.00
C GLU A 849 9.95 -26.38 -19.01
N HIS A 850 8.76 -26.84 -18.64
CA HIS A 850 7.56 -26.81 -19.46
C HIS A 850 7.04 -25.38 -19.67
N LEU A 851 6.89 -24.62 -18.59
CA LEU A 851 6.39 -23.25 -18.65
C LEU A 851 7.43 -22.33 -19.28
N ARG A 852 8.70 -22.44 -18.89
CA ARG A 852 9.85 -21.73 -19.49
C ARG A 852 9.87 -21.82 -21.02
N ASN A 853 9.88 -23.04 -21.57
CA ASN A 853 9.91 -23.23 -23.03
C ASN A 853 8.62 -22.71 -23.69
N SER A 854 7.50 -22.69 -22.98
CA SER A 854 6.21 -22.16 -23.46
C SER A 854 6.17 -20.63 -23.48
N LEU A 855 6.75 -19.98 -22.48
CA LEU A 855 6.94 -18.53 -22.44
C LEU A 855 7.87 -18.06 -23.56
N TRP A 856 8.99 -18.76 -23.79
CA TRP A 856 9.89 -18.44 -24.90
C TRP A 856 9.21 -18.58 -26.28
N HIS A 857 8.39 -19.62 -26.46
CA HIS A 857 7.83 -19.93 -27.77
C HIS A 857 6.78 -18.90 -28.22
N THR A 858 6.96 -18.38 -29.43
CA THR A 858 5.93 -17.62 -30.13
C THR A 858 4.89 -18.57 -30.73
N GLY A 859 3.80 -18.81 -30.00
CA GLY A 859 2.66 -19.61 -30.44
C GLY A 859 1.91 -20.23 -29.27
N ASP A 860 0.88 -21.02 -29.58
CA ASP A 860 0.13 -21.77 -28.58
C ASP A 860 0.88 -23.03 -28.14
N THR A 861 0.80 -23.33 -26.85
CA THR A 861 1.36 -24.52 -26.21
C THR A 861 0.29 -25.15 -25.33
N SER A 862 -0.08 -26.40 -25.67
CA SER A 862 -1.22 -27.06 -25.03
C SER A 862 -1.00 -27.27 -23.53
N ASP A 863 -2.03 -26.98 -22.73
CA ASP A 863 -2.03 -27.06 -21.27
C ASP A 863 -0.96 -26.15 -20.60
N GLN A 864 -0.53 -25.07 -21.26
CA GLN A 864 0.57 -24.17 -20.83
C GLN A 864 0.27 -22.67 -21.10
N VAL A 865 0.50 -22.21 -22.34
CA VAL A 865 0.47 -20.78 -22.71
C VAL A 865 -0.24 -20.60 -24.06
N ARG A 866 -1.12 -19.61 -24.17
CA ARG A 866 -1.87 -19.26 -25.39
C ARG A 866 -1.50 -17.85 -25.86
N LEU A 867 -1.23 -17.69 -27.16
CA LEU A 867 -0.91 -16.41 -27.78
C LEU A 867 -2.20 -15.69 -28.18
N LEU A 868 -2.60 -14.67 -27.41
CA LEU A 868 -3.82 -13.89 -27.68
C LEU A 868 -3.63 -12.94 -28.87
N TRP A 869 -2.49 -12.25 -28.90
CA TRP A 869 -2.13 -11.31 -29.96
C TRP A 869 -0.61 -11.24 -30.18
N LYS A 870 -0.20 -10.91 -31.41
CA LYS A 870 1.19 -10.60 -31.75
C LYS A 870 1.25 -9.44 -32.75
N ASP A 871 2.24 -8.57 -32.61
CA ASP A 871 2.51 -7.50 -33.56
C ASP A 871 2.82 -8.05 -34.97
N SER A 872 1.88 -7.83 -35.89
CA SER A 872 1.96 -8.21 -37.30
C SER A 872 3.17 -7.63 -38.05
N ARG A 873 3.81 -6.58 -37.51
CA ARG A 873 5.01 -5.97 -38.10
C ARG A 873 6.27 -6.80 -37.83
N ASN A 874 6.28 -7.64 -36.79
CA ASN A 874 7.41 -8.50 -36.40
C ASN A 874 8.73 -7.70 -36.19
N VAL A 875 8.64 -6.56 -35.48
CA VAL A 875 9.75 -5.64 -35.21
C VAL A 875 10.14 -5.72 -33.74
N GLY A 876 11.40 -6.07 -33.46
CA GLY A 876 11.97 -6.05 -32.11
C GLY A 876 12.16 -4.65 -31.53
N TRP A 877 12.41 -4.57 -30.23
CA TRP A 877 12.87 -3.34 -29.56
C TRP A 877 14.28 -2.98 -30.03
N LYS A 878 14.72 -1.75 -29.75
CA LYS A 878 16.03 -1.20 -30.16
C LYS A 878 16.87 -0.84 -28.93
N ASP A 879 18.17 -1.12 -29.00
CA ASP A 879 19.18 -0.74 -28.00
C ASP A 879 19.04 0.74 -27.60
N LYS A 880 18.96 1.04 -26.29
CA LYS A 880 18.87 2.41 -25.75
C LYS A 880 17.80 3.29 -26.42
N VAL A 881 16.63 2.72 -26.71
CA VAL A 881 15.42 3.45 -27.14
C VAL A 881 14.29 3.18 -26.15
N SER A 882 13.67 4.25 -25.68
CA SER A 882 12.50 4.17 -24.80
C SER A 882 11.18 4.00 -25.56
N TYR A 883 10.30 3.21 -24.98
CA TYR A 883 8.95 2.95 -25.48
C TYR A 883 7.94 3.05 -24.34
N ARG A 884 6.85 3.80 -24.51
CA ARG A 884 5.77 3.81 -23.50
C ARG A 884 4.69 2.80 -23.85
N TRP A 885 4.33 1.93 -22.92
CA TRP A 885 3.17 1.04 -23.05
C TRP A 885 1.95 1.63 -22.33
N PHE A 886 0.76 1.23 -22.79
CA PHE A 886 -0.52 1.47 -22.15
C PHE A 886 -1.35 0.19 -22.25
N LEU A 887 -1.56 -0.50 -21.13
CA LEU A 887 -2.53 -1.57 -20.95
C LEU A 887 -3.87 -0.97 -20.49
N GLN A 888 -4.96 -1.56 -20.96
CA GLN A 888 -6.28 -1.45 -20.38
C GLN A 888 -6.87 -2.86 -20.21
N HIS A 889 -7.29 -3.19 -18.99
CA HIS A 889 -7.90 -4.46 -18.63
C HIS A 889 -9.26 -4.22 -17.97
N ARG A 890 -10.32 -4.88 -18.46
CA ARG A 890 -11.67 -4.91 -17.87
C ARG A 890 -12.16 -6.36 -17.81
N PRO A 891 -11.78 -7.14 -16.79
CA PRO A 891 -12.05 -8.57 -16.74
C PRO A 891 -13.54 -8.93 -16.63
N GLN A 892 -14.38 -8.04 -16.07
CA GLN A 892 -15.84 -8.21 -16.03
C GLN A 892 -16.48 -8.44 -17.41
N VAL A 893 -15.80 -8.01 -18.48
CA VAL A 893 -16.14 -8.31 -19.88
C VAL A 893 -14.99 -8.93 -20.69
N GLY A 894 -13.88 -9.24 -20.03
CA GLY A 894 -12.65 -9.76 -20.64
C GLY A 894 -11.93 -8.81 -21.59
N TYR A 895 -12.16 -7.50 -21.52
CA TYR A 895 -11.51 -6.54 -22.43
C TYR A 895 -10.02 -6.46 -22.10
N ILE A 896 -9.17 -6.66 -23.11
CA ILE A 896 -7.74 -6.39 -23.06
C ILE A 896 -7.38 -5.52 -24.27
N ARG A 897 -6.70 -4.40 -24.03
CA ARG A 897 -6.06 -3.62 -25.09
C ARG A 897 -4.69 -3.15 -24.65
N VAL A 898 -3.69 -3.32 -25.51
CA VAL A 898 -2.31 -2.88 -25.27
C VAL A 898 -1.84 -2.00 -26.42
N ARG A 899 -1.31 -0.83 -26.10
CA ARG A 899 -0.77 0.17 -27.04
C ARG A 899 0.67 0.50 -26.70
N PHE A 900 1.52 0.68 -27.71
CA PHE A 900 2.94 0.99 -27.56
C PHE A 900 3.33 2.20 -28.42
N TYR A 901 4.15 3.08 -27.86
CA TYR A 901 4.61 4.32 -28.49
C TYR A 901 6.15 4.34 -28.55
N GLU A 902 6.73 4.78 -29.68
CA GLU A 902 8.16 5.10 -29.81
C GLU A 902 8.29 6.63 -29.86
N GLY A 903 8.80 7.23 -28.78
CA GLY A 903 8.59 8.66 -28.54
C GLY A 903 7.09 9.00 -28.56
N SER A 904 6.69 9.93 -29.43
CA SER A 904 5.29 10.33 -29.59
C SER A 904 4.50 9.56 -30.68
N GLU A 905 5.11 8.60 -31.39
CA GLU A 905 4.41 7.85 -32.45
C GLU A 905 3.87 6.52 -31.92
N LEU A 906 2.55 6.28 -32.05
CA LEU A 906 1.93 4.99 -31.78
C LEU A 906 2.47 3.95 -32.77
N VAL A 907 3.31 3.03 -32.28
CA VAL A 907 3.97 2.01 -33.09
C VAL A 907 3.16 0.71 -33.18
N ALA A 908 2.49 0.30 -32.10
CA ALA A 908 1.65 -0.88 -32.08
C ALA A 908 0.39 -0.69 -31.22
N ASP A 909 -0.67 -1.39 -31.60
CA ASP A 909 -1.97 -1.44 -30.92
C ASP A 909 -2.52 -2.86 -31.12
N SER A 910 -2.96 -3.52 -30.06
CA SER A 910 -3.61 -4.82 -30.17
C SER A 910 -5.00 -4.74 -30.82
N GLY A 911 -5.64 -3.57 -30.74
CA GLY A 911 -7.08 -3.45 -30.81
C GLY A 911 -7.76 -4.15 -29.62
N VAL A 912 -9.09 -4.22 -29.65
CA VAL A 912 -9.88 -4.96 -28.65
C VAL A 912 -9.58 -6.45 -28.77
N THR A 913 -8.87 -6.97 -27.77
CA THR A 913 -8.74 -8.42 -27.50
C THR A 913 -9.76 -8.78 -26.43
N ILE A 914 -10.38 -9.96 -26.53
CA ILE A 914 -11.29 -10.47 -25.50
C ILE A 914 -10.72 -11.77 -24.94
N ASP A 915 -10.46 -11.81 -23.64
CA ASP A 915 -10.10 -13.02 -22.92
C ASP A 915 -10.55 -12.99 -21.45
N THR A 916 -10.87 -14.15 -20.89
CA THR A 916 -11.39 -14.28 -19.51
C THR A 916 -10.75 -15.48 -18.79
N THR A 917 -9.45 -15.72 -19.01
CA THR A 917 -8.73 -16.87 -18.40
C THR A 917 -8.34 -16.58 -16.94
N MET A 918 -8.03 -15.32 -16.66
CA MET A 918 -7.88 -14.72 -15.32
C MET A 918 -8.78 -13.48 -15.30
N ARG A 919 -9.46 -13.19 -14.17
CA ARG A 919 -10.51 -12.15 -14.09
C ARG A 919 -10.18 -10.98 -13.16
N GLY A 920 -8.90 -10.75 -12.94
CA GLY A 920 -8.37 -9.67 -12.13
C GLY A 920 -7.03 -10.10 -11.58
N GLY A 921 -6.59 -9.46 -10.51
CA GLY A 921 -5.36 -9.81 -9.79
C GLY A 921 -4.24 -8.79 -10.00
N ARG A 922 -3.01 -9.24 -9.75
CA ARG A 922 -1.86 -8.36 -9.47
C ARG A 922 -1.10 -7.91 -10.73
N LEU A 923 -0.34 -6.83 -10.60
CA LEU A 923 0.52 -6.25 -11.66
C LEU A 923 1.99 -6.56 -11.41
N GLY A 924 2.83 -6.48 -12.45
CA GLY A 924 4.28 -6.65 -12.29
C GLY A 924 5.10 -6.52 -13.56
N VAL A 925 6.41 -6.70 -13.43
CA VAL A 925 7.39 -6.68 -14.54
C VAL A 925 7.96 -8.08 -14.80
N PHE A 926 8.40 -8.34 -16.04
CA PHE A 926 8.88 -9.65 -16.50
C PHE A 926 10.20 -9.55 -17.27
N CYS A 927 11.18 -10.36 -16.87
CA CYS A 927 12.44 -10.55 -17.60
C CYS A 927 12.71 -12.03 -17.87
N PHE A 928 13.38 -12.33 -18.98
CA PHE A 928 13.89 -13.67 -19.29
C PHE A 928 15.12 -13.55 -20.19
N SER A 929 16.31 -13.86 -19.65
CA SER A 929 17.59 -13.90 -20.37
C SER A 929 18.07 -12.55 -20.93
N GLN A 930 17.54 -11.42 -20.43
CA GLN A 930 17.93 -10.06 -20.81
C GLN A 930 18.34 -9.26 -19.56
N GLU A 931 19.44 -8.53 -19.67
CA GLU A 931 20.02 -7.67 -18.62
C GLU A 931 19.81 -6.17 -18.90
N ASN A 932 19.98 -5.34 -17.87
CA ASN A 932 19.93 -3.87 -17.93
C ASN A 932 18.62 -3.32 -18.52
N ILE A 933 17.50 -3.84 -18.03
CA ILE A 933 16.15 -3.40 -18.38
C ILE A 933 15.68 -2.35 -17.38
N ILE A 934 15.06 -1.29 -17.87
CA ILE A 934 14.44 -0.23 -17.07
C ILE A 934 12.93 -0.20 -17.40
N TRP A 935 12.12 -0.26 -16.35
CA TRP A 935 10.68 0.02 -16.36
C TRP A 935 10.45 1.30 -15.56
N SER A 936 10.56 2.43 -16.24
CA SER A 936 10.51 3.77 -15.68
C SER A 936 9.09 4.35 -15.67
N ASN A 937 8.83 5.29 -14.76
CA ASN A 937 7.63 6.13 -14.81
C ASN A 937 6.33 5.29 -14.89
N LEU A 938 6.30 4.22 -14.08
CA LEU A 938 5.20 3.29 -13.89
C LEU A 938 4.00 4.03 -13.29
N LYS A 939 2.81 3.77 -13.83
CA LYS A 939 1.53 4.26 -13.27
C LYS A 939 0.45 3.21 -13.52
N TYR A 940 -0.21 2.75 -12.46
CA TYR A 940 -1.51 2.10 -12.57
C TYR A 940 -2.63 3.07 -12.19
N ARG A 941 -3.87 2.73 -12.54
CA ARG A 941 -5.09 3.38 -12.06
C ARG A 941 -6.24 2.37 -12.01
N CYS A 942 -6.97 2.32 -10.89
CA CYS A 942 -8.24 1.60 -10.84
C CYS A 942 -9.22 2.22 -11.83
N ASN A 943 -9.82 1.40 -12.70
CA ASN A 943 -10.75 1.87 -13.72
C ASN A 943 -11.63 0.75 -14.26
N ASP A 944 -12.86 0.68 -13.78
CA ASP A 944 -13.87 -0.29 -14.23
C ASP A 944 -14.79 0.23 -15.35
N THR A 945 -14.60 1.49 -15.76
CA THR A 945 -15.34 2.04 -16.90
C THR A 945 -14.92 1.34 -18.19
N ILE A 946 -15.84 0.55 -18.75
CA ILE A 946 -15.64 -0.20 -20.00
C ILE A 946 -15.48 0.78 -21.18
N PRO A 947 -14.37 0.72 -21.94
CA PRO A 947 -14.13 1.62 -23.08
C PRO A 947 -15.21 1.59 -24.17
N GLU A 948 -15.50 2.76 -24.76
CA GLU A 948 -16.55 2.92 -25.79
C GLU A 948 -16.35 2.00 -27.01
N ASP A 949 -15.10 1.75 -27.40
CA ASP A 949 -14.75 0.91 -28.57
C ASP A 949 -15.11 -0.57 -28.39
N PHE A 950 -15.38 -1.02 -27.16
CA PHE A 950 -15.96 -2.34 -26.90
C PHE A 950 -17.37 -2.48 -27.50
N GLN A 951 -18.19 -1.43 -27.46
CA GLN A 951 -19.54 -1.45 -28.06
C GLN A 951 -19.48 -1.46 -29.59
N GLU A 952 -18.52 -0.73 -30.18
CA GLU A 952 -18.23 -0.80 -31.61
C GLU A 952 -17.72 -2.20 -32.02
N PHE A 953 -16.84 -2.81 -31.22
CA PHE A 953 -16.34 -4.16 -31.47
C PHE A 953 -17.44 -5.23 -31.39
N GLN A 954 -18.31 -5.16 -30.37
CA GLN A 954 -19.45 -6.08 -30.25
C GLN A 954 -20.37 -5.99 -31.46
N THR A 955 -20.81 -4.78 -31.84
CA THR A 955 -21.73 -4.57 -32.96
C THR A 955 -21.13 -5.05 -34.30
N GLN A 956 -19.86 -4.73 -34.57
CA GLN A 956 -19.13 -5.27 -35.74
C GLN A 956 -18.99 -6.79 -35.72
N SER A 957 -18.91 -7.41 -34.54
CA SER A 957 -18.82 -8.87 -34.40
C SER A 957 -20.15 -9.58 -34.63
N PHE A 958 -21.28 -8.99 -34.22
CA PHE A 958 -22.62 -9.51 -34.53
C PHE A 958 -22.91 -9.47 -36.04
N ASP A 959 -22.62 -8.34 -36.72
CA ASP A 959 -22.77 -8.21 -38.18
C ASP A 959 -21.91 -9.23 -38.96
N ARG A 960 -20.86 -9.77 -38.33
CA ARG A 960 -19.94 -10.78 -38.89
C ARG A 960 -20.38 -12.23 -38.65
N LEU A 961 -21.39 -12.46 -37.81
CA LEU A 961 -21.98 -13.78 -37.54
C LEU A 961 -23.27 -14.03 -38.34
N ASP A 962 -23.93 -12.97 -38.83
CA ASP A 962 -25.13 -13.02 -39.67
C ASP A 962 -24.83 -13.06 -41.20
N ASN A 963 -23.56 -13.24 -41.62
CA ASN A 963 -23.10 -13.31 -43.01
C ASN A 963 -22.34 -14.61 -43.36
#